data_AF-F0VE33-F1
#
_entry.id   AF-F0VE33-F1
#
_cell.length_a   1.000
_cell.length_b   1.000
_cell.length_c   1.000
_cell.angle_alpha   90.00
_cell.angle_beta   90.00
_cell.angle_gamma   90.00
#
_symmetry.space_group_name_H-M   'P 1'
#
loop_
_entity.id
_entity.type
_entity.pdbx_description
1 polymer ?
#
loop_
_entity_poly.entity_id
_entity_poly.type
_entity_poly.pdbx_seq_one_letter_code
_entity_poly.pdbx_strand_id
1 'polypeptide(L)'
;MIMEHDQEKLLDEASAVVKEQARYMKRAIDSDNLREALKHASNMICELRTSLLSPKTYYELYMLVFHELQHLSAFFSDKSRHNRKMSELYESVQHAGNIIPRLYLLITVGASYIKSREAPACDILRDMTELCKGVQHPMRGLFLRFYLTQMCKDKLPDVGSEYEREGAGTMNDAFAFLLTNFTEAARLWVRLQHQGSARERQKREKERHDLRVLVGSTLVRMAQLDGMSVEFYKEEALPRLLEQVVGCRDGMAQQYLLDCIIQVFSDECHLQTLDPFLQACLNVQPTVDLKAIFVNLLNRLANFVQSEPESVPADVDVFALFRRYILELQDRYLLSLSESSAPEPNGLKGVANSLESGRQTSTDLTALLELQMAFLSFTLTLFPDRVEHVDGILASTALLLSRCLPEKREGGREDRNGDQPRLSPAGVEAVVELLSSPLRTLSLSVLELDHFPCLMGYLDFDTRKQVAVSMVSAVLGSNVALDQPSALTRFLDFISPLVLDAPDTPLDEEEGSASSSFSAEQQNVSKLVHLIHNPDTDLHFALLCIAREKFGEGGLRRLRYTLPPLVIAALQLVPRILDRAEEHQRGDSDLPAPTVSAKKVFQFVHGSCTQLVQCNAQAALRLFLMAAIVADGANLRFPGSYEAITYEYLTQALVCYEEEISDSKSQFNLISEFVGSVVGHIHTLEKENYENISAKITQHAAKLLKRPDQCRAILTCSHLFWNNESVRDSRRVLECLQKCLKIADIAVQSSTSHVCLFTDILDKYIYYYERDNHEVTVDFIQNLLALCAEHVNFALQEVGQEEALASFHNTVRYLKRKKETEGAKWRGLTGLNEIKVSTS
;
A
#
# COMPACT_ATOMS: atom_id res chain seq x y z
N MET A 1 -26.09 -30.18 31.63
CA MET A 1 -26.33 -29.54 30.32
C MET A 1 -27.56 -30.22 29.72
N ILE A 2 -28.60 -29.47 29.38
CA ILE A 2 -29.69 -29.98 28.55
C ILE A 2 -29.09 -30.08 27.13
N MET A 3 -29.07 -31.26 26.53
CA MET A 3 -28.49 -31.44 25.18
C MET A 3 -29.37 -30.73 24.13
N GLU A 4 -28.83 -30.35 22.97
CA GLU A 4 -29.62 -29.71 21.90
C GLU A 4 -30.87 -30.52 21.54
N HIS A 5 -30.75 -31.84 21.52
CA HIS A 5 -31.87 -32.77 21.29
C HIS A 5 -32.98 -32.68 22.35
N ASP A 6 -32.65 -32.31 23.59
CA ASP A 6 -33.65 -32.13 24.66
C ASP A 6 -34.33 -30.76 24.54
N GLN A 7 -33.66 -29.74 23.98
CA GLN A 7 -34.27 -28.45 23.68
C GLN A 7 -35.31 -28.56 22.55
N GLU A 8 -35.02 -29.34 21.51
CA GLU A 8 -35.96 -29.62 20.41
C GLU A 8 -37.23 -30.32 20.91
N LYS A 9 -37.09 -31.34 21.77
CA LYS A 9 -38.25 -32.04 22.35
C LYS A 9 -39.15 -31.10 23.15
N LEU A 10 -38.56 -30.29 24.02
CA LEU A 10 -39.31 -29.32 24.82
C LEU A 10 -40.01 -28.28 23.93
N LEU A 11 -39.37 -27.87 22.84
CA LEU A 11 -39.97 -26.95 21.87
C LEU A 11 -41.12 -27.61 21.10
N ASP A 12 -40.97 -28.86 20.68
CA ASP A 12 -42.01 -29.61 19.96
C ASP A 12 -43.26 -29.84 20.82
N GLU A 13 -43.07 -30.22 22.09
CA GLU A 13 -44.16 -30.38 23.05
C GLU A 13 -44.94 -29.08 23.25
N ALA A 14 -44.23 -27.97 23.53
CA ALA A 14 -44.86 -26.66 23.69
C ALA A 14 -45.54 -26.18 22.38
N SER A 15 -44.90 -26.41 21.24
CA SER A 15 -45.41 -26.03 19.92
C SER A 15 -46.67 -26.82 19.55
N ALA A 16 -46.76 -28.09 19.93
CA ALA A 16 -47.95 -28.91 19.71
C ALA A 16 -49.15 -28.34 20.49
N VAL A 17 -48.95 -27.97 21.76
CA VAL A 17 -49.99 -27.32 22.59
C VAL A 17 -50.41 -25.98 22.01
N VAL A 18 -49.45 -25.14 21.57
CA VAL A 18 -49.74 -23.85 20.92
C VAL A 18 -50.59 -24.06 19.67
N LYS A 19 -50.22 -24.97 18.77
CA LYS A 19 -50.97 -25.27 17.55
C LYS A 19 -52.37 -25.81 17.83
N GLU A 20 -52.51 -26.65 18.85
CA GLU A 20 -53.81 -27.19 19.26
C GLU A 20 -54.73 -26.09 19.80
N GLN A 21 -54.25 -25.29 20.77
CA GLN A 21 -55.03 -24.20 21.35
C GLN A 21 -55.33 -23.10 20.32
N ALA A 22 -54.40 -22.79 19.42
CA ALA A 22 -54.62 -21.86 18.32
C ALA A 22 -55.76 -22.32 17.39
N ARG A 23 -55.84 -23.62 17.09
CA ARG A 23 -56.93 -24.18 16.29
C ARG A 23 -58.29 -24.02 16.97
N TYR A 24 -58.36 -24.25 18.29
CA TYR A 24 -59.59 -24.02 19.04
C TYR A 24 -59.94 -22.53 19.14
N MET A 25 -58.95 -21.66 19.32
CA MET A 25 -59.12 -20.21 19.31
C MET A 25 -59.70 -19.73 17.98
N LYS A 26 -59.16 -20.16 16.83
CA LYS A 26 -59.69 -19.79 15.50
C LYS A 26 -61.12 -20.24 15.30
N ARG A 27 -61.45 -21.47 15.71
CA ARG A 27 -62.83 -21.98 15.67
C ARG A 27 -63.79 -21.16 16.54
N ALA A 28 -63.34 -20.73 17.71
CA ALA A 28 -64.13 -19.87 18.60
C ALA A 28 -64.26 -18.44 18.04
N ILE A 29 -63.25 -17.94 17.32
CA ILE A 29 -63.32 -16.69 16.58
C ILE A 29 -64.37 -16.81 15.48
N ASP A 30 -64.34 -17.87 14.66
CA ASP A 30 -65.29 -18.09 13.55
C ASP A 30 -66.75 -18.23 14.02
N SER A 31 -66.97 -18.69 15.26
CA SER A 31 -68.29 -18.76 15.90
C SER A 31 -68.65 -17.52 16.72
N ASP A 32 -67.84 -16.46 16.66
CA ASP A 32 -67.96 -15.20 17.40
C ASP A 32 -68.06 -15.38 18.94
N ASN A 33 -67.53 -16.50 19.45
CA ASN A 33 -67.50 -16.81 20.88
C ASN A 33 -66.25 -16.23 21.56
N LEU A 34 -66.34 -14.95 21.94
CA LEU A 34 -65.27 -14.21 22.61
C LEU A 34 -64.71 -14.92 23.86
N ARG A 35 -65.57 -15.53 24.69
CA ARG A 35 -65.15 -16.14 25.96
C ARG A 35 -64.27 -17.36 25.72
N GLU A 36 -64.65 -18.21 24.76
CA GLU A 36 -63.84 -19.38 24.39
C GLU A 36 -62.58 -18.97 23.65
N ALA A 37 -62.65 -17.98 22.76
CA ALA A 37 -61.48 -17.44 22.08
C ALA A 37 -60.43 -16.94 23.07
N LEU A 38 -60.82 -16.13 24.07
CA LEU A 38 -59.93 -15.65 25.12
C LEU A 38 -59.37 -16.77 26.02
N LYS A 39 -60.18 -17.78 26.34
CA LYS A 39 -59.73 -18.94 27.13
C LYS A 39 -58.64 -19.72 26.38
N HIS A 40 -58.86 -20.04 25.11
CA HIS A 40 -57.89 -20.75 24.29
C HIS A 40 -56.64 -19.91 24.00
N ALA A 41 -56.80 -18.61 23.75
CA ALA A 41 -55.66 -17.69 23.63
C ALA A 41 -54.84 -17.63 24.92
N SER A 42 -55.49 -17.54 26.08
CA SER A 42 -54.79 -17.54 27.37
C SER A 42 -54.04 -18.86 27.62
N ASN A 43 -54.61 -20.00 27.23
CA ASN A 43 -53.96 -21.30 27.36
C ASN A 43 -52.76 -21.42 26.41
N MET A 44 -52.88 -20.92 25.18
CA MET A 44 -51.78 -20.86 24.21
C MET A 44 -50.62 -20.01 24.75
N ILE A 45 -50.90 -18.81 25.28
CA ILE A 45 -49.87 -17.91 25.82
C ILE A 45 -49.23 -18.48 27.11
N CYS A 46 -49.92 -19.37 27.85
CA CYS A 46 -49.35 -20.00 29.04
C CYS A 46 -48.05 -20.76 28.74
N GLU A 47 -47.83 -21.26 27.53
CA GLU A 47 -46.59 -21.93 27.13
C GLU A 47 -45.38 -20.97 27.16
N LEU A 48 -45.59 -19.67 26.93
CA LEU A 48 -44.54 -18.65 27.06
C LEU A 48 -44.07 -18.43 28.52
N ARG A 49 -44.70 -19.08 29.50
CA ARG A 49 -44.26 -19.06 30.91
C ARG A 49 -43.11 -20.04 31.18
N THR A 50 -42.65 -20.81 30.21
CA THR A 50 -41.50 -21.71 30.41
C THR A 50 -40.21 -20.92 30.73
N SER A 51 -39.31 -21.57 31.47
CA SER A 51 -37.90 -21.14 31.66
C SER A 51 -36.90 -22.20 31.19
N LEU A 52 -37.39 -23.29 30.59
CA LEU A 52 -36.55 -24.43 30.20
C LEU A 52 -35.92 -24.24 28.83
N LEU A 53 -36.48 -23.37 28.00
CA LEU A 53 -36.02 -23.08 26.65
C LEU A 53 -34.86 -22.07 26.66
N SER A 54 -33.90 -22.29 25.76
CA SER A 54 -32.87 -21.31 25.39
C SER A 54 -33.49 -20.10 24.68
N PRO A 55 -32.79 -18.94 24.60
CA PRO A 55 -33.29 -17.77 23.87
C PRO A 55 -33.71 -18.05 22.42
N LYS A 56 -32.96 -18.90 21.70
CA LYS A 56 -33.26 -19.25 20.30
C LYS A 56 -34.54 -20.07 20.18
N THR A 57 -34.65 -21.15 20.94
CA THR A 57 -35.86 -21.99 20.93
C THR A 57 -37.07 -21.26 21.52
N TYR A 58 -36.87 -20.38 22.50
CA TYR A 58 -37.93 -19.50 23.00
C TYR A 58 -38.38 -18.49 21.94
N TYR A 59 -37.47 -17.94 21.13
CA TYR A 59 -37.81 -17.06 20.00
C TYR A 59 -38.72 -17.78 18.99
N GLU A 60 -38.42 -19.03 18.65
CA GLU A 60 -39.25 -19.84 17.74
C GLU A 60 -40.67 -20.06 18.30
N LEU A 61 -40.78 -20.45 19.57
CA LEU A 61 -42.07 -20.58 20.25
C LEU A 61 -42.82 -19.23 20.32
N TYR A 62 -42.09 -18.15 20.61
CA TYR A 62 -42.63 -16.79 20.63
C TYR A 62 -43.20 -16.42 19.26
N MET A 63 -42.49 -16.68 18.17
CA MET A 63 -42.96 -16.35 16.82
C MET A 63 -44.23 -17.13 16.45
N LEU A 64 -44.34 -18.40 16.85
CA LEU A 64 -45.57 -19.18 16.67
C LEU A 64 -46.75 -18.51 17.40
N VAL A 65 -46.59 -18.19 18.69
CA VAL A 65 -47.64 -17.51 19.46
C VAL A 65 -47.95 -16.12 18.89
N PHE A 66 -46.93 -15.38 18.47
CA PHE A 66 -47.06 -14.06 17.86
C PHE A 66 -47.95 -14.07 16.62
N HIS A 67 -47.68 -14.98 15.68
CA HIS A 67 -48.49 -15.13 14.46
C HIS A 67 -49.94 -15.51 14.79
N GLU A 68 -50.14 -16.38 15.77
CA GLU A 68 -51.48 -16.79 16.17
C GLU A 68 -52.27 -15.65 16.82
N LEU A 69 -51.62 -14.80 17.64
CA LEU A 69 -52.25 -13.63 18.24
C LEU A 69 -52.64 -12.55 17.21
N GLN A 70 -52.04 -12.51 16.03
CA GLN A 70 -52.49 -11.58 14.97
C GLN A 70 -53.92 -11.86 14.51
N HIS A 71 -54.34 -13.13 14.48
CA HIS A 71 -55.74 -13.49 14.18
C HIS A 71 -56.69 -12.96 15.25
N LEU A 72 -56.27 -13.02 16.52
CA LEU A 72 -57.04 -12.48 17.64
C LEU A 72 -57.09 -10.95 17.61
N SER A 73 -55.98 -10.28 17.24
CA SER A 73 -55.95 -8.83 17.04
C SER A 73 -56.90 -8.38 15.92
N ALA A 74 -56.96 -9.12 14.82
CA ALA A 74 -57.89 -8.84 13.73
C ALA A 74 -59.35 -8.99 14.19
N PHE A 75 -59.65 -10.02 14.99
CA PHE A 75 -60.97 -10.20 15.59
C PHE A 75 -61.37 -9.04 16.52
N PHE A 76 -60.46 -8.54 17.37
CA PHE A 76 -60.74 -7.37 18.21
C PHE A 76 -60.85 -6.05 17.42
N SER A 77 -60.27 -5.97 16.23
CA SER A 77 -60.43 -4.77 15.40
C SER A 77 -61.80 -4.67 14.75
N ASP A 78 -62.55 -5.78 14.65
CA ASP A 78 -63.87 -5.83 14.02
C ASP A 78 -65.00 -5.79 15.07
N LYS A 79 -65.52 -4.58 15.30
CA LYS A 79 -66.61 -4.32 16.26
C LYS A 79 -67.85 -5.17 16.03
N SER A 80 -68.13 -5.57 14.78
CA SER A 80 -69.35 -6.30 14.43
C SER A 80 -69.37 -7.73 14.99
N ARG A 81 -68.20 -8.29 15.31
CA ARG A 81 -68.04 -9.70 15.68
C ARG A 81 -68.14 -9.97 17.17
N HIS A 82 -67.75 -9.02 18.02
CA HIS A 82 -67.71 -9.23 19.47
C HIS A 82 -68.74 -8.39 20.26
N ASN A 83 -69.38 -7.38 19.64
CA ASN A 83 -70.46 -6.58 20.22
C ASN A 83 -70.19 -6.02 21.64
N ARG A 84 -68.94 -5.62 21.93
CA ARG A 84 -68.51 -5.03 23.20
C ARG A 84 -67.71 -3.75 22.98
N LYS A 85 -67.77 -2.83 23.94
CA LYS A 85 -66.90 -1.64 23.96
C LYS A 85 -65.45 -2.05 24.22
N MET A 86 -64.50 -1.29 23.68
CA MET A 86 -63.07 -1.64 23.87
C MET A 86 -62.64 -1.46 25.32
N SER A 87 -63.23 -0.52 26.06
CA SER A 87 -62.98 -0.36 27.50
C SER A 87 -63.32 -1.62 28.31
N GLU A 88 -64.47 -2.24 28.04
CA GLU A 88 -64.91 -3.47 28.71
C GLU A 88 -64.04 -4.66 28.31
N LEU A 89 -63.60 -4.72 27.05
CA LEU A 89 -62.65 -5.74 26.61
C LEU A 89 -61.30 -5.59 27.31
N TYR A 90 -60.79 -4.36 27.41
CA TYR A 90 -59.52 -4.03 28.05
C TYR A 90 -59.53 -4.37 29.54
N GLU A 91 -60.66 -4.21 30.24
CA GLU A 91 -60.85 -4.68 31.61
C GLU A 91 -60.99 -6.21 31.67
N SER A 92 -61.78 -6.81 30.77
CA SER A 92 -62.08 -8.25 30.82
C SER A 92 -60.85 -9.15 30.69
N VAL A 93 -59.88 -8.77 29.84
CA VAL A 93 -58.65 -9.54 29.66
C VAL A 93 -57.73 -9.48 30.88
N GLN A 94 -57.94 -8.51 31.78
CA GLN A 94 -57.18 -8.40 33.04
C GLN A 94 -57.58 -9.47 34.07
N HIS A 95 -58.73 -10.11 33.91
CA HIS A 95 -59.15 -11.23 34.77
C HIS A 95 -58.37 -12.52 34.51
N ALA A 96 -57.51 -12.58 33.49
CA ALA A 96 -56.59 -13.70 33.30
C ALA A 96 -55.66 -13.85 34.52
N GLY A 97 -55.72 -14.99 35.20
CA GLY A 97 -55.03 -15.19 36.48
C GLY A 97 -53.50 -15.15 36.41
N ASN A 98 -52.92 -15.55 35.28
CA ASN A 98 -51.46 -15.52 35.07
C ASN A 98 -51.02 -14.23 34.38
N ILE A 99 -49.95 -13.60 34.89
CA ILE A 99 -49.47 -12.29 34.40
C ILE A 99 -49.05 -12.29 32.92
N ILE A 100 -48.41 -13.35 32.42
CA ILE A 100 -47.93 -13.41 31.03
C ILE A 100 -49.12 -13.43 30.04
N PRO A 101 -50.06 -14.40 30.10
CA PRO A 101 -51.28 -14.35 29.29
C PRO A 101 -52.04 -13.04 29.41
N ARG A 102 -52.18 -12.52 30.64
CA ARG A 102 -52.85 -11.26 30.89
C ARG A 102 -52.25 -10.10 30.11
N LEU A 103 -50.94 -9.91 30.17
CA LEU A 103 -50.28 -8.77 29.51
C LEU A 103 -50.23 -8.90 27.99
N TYR A 104 -50.03 -10.10 27.44
CA TYR A 104 -50.11 -10.30 25.99
C TYR A 104 -51.53 -10.02 25.46
N LEU A 105 -52.57 -10.50 26.15
CA LEU A 105 -53.96 -10.19 25.80
C LEU A 105 -54.26 -8.69 25.96
N LEU A 106 -53.79 -8.08 27.06
CA LEU A 106 -53.94 -6.65 27.32
C LEU A 106 -53.30 -5.80 26.23
N ILE A 107 -52.09 -6.14 25.78
CA ILE A 107 -51.41 -5.43 24.68
C ILE A 107 -52.17 -5.59 23.38
N THR A 108 -52.69 -6.79 23.09
CA THR A 108 -53.43 -7.08 21.85
C THR A 108 -54.74 -6.30 21.80
N VAL A 109 -55.46 -6.23 22.92
CA VAL A 109 -56.68 -5.41 23.05
C VAL A 109 -56.33 -3.93 23.08
N GLY A 110 -55.28 -3.52 23.80
CA GLY A 110 -54.82 -2.14 23.91
C GLY A 110 -54.43 -1.53 22.58
N ALA A 111 -53.72 -2.28 21.73
CA ALA A 111 -53.44 -1.87 20.36
C ALA A 111 -54.72 -1.67 19.53
N SER A 112 -55.71 -2.54 19.70
CA SER A 112 -57.02 -2.40 19.04
C SER A 112 -57.83 -1.22 19.63
N TYR A 113 -57.67 -0.95 20.92
CA TYR A 113 -58.32 0.15 21.64
C TYR A 113 -57.79 1.51 21.16
N ILE A 114 -56.47 1.65 21.00
CA ILE A 114 -55.85 2.84 20.38
C ILE A 114 -56.37 3.03 18.95
N LYS A 115 -56.37 1.95 18.15
CA LYS A 115 -56.88 1.97 16.76
C LYS A 115 -58.34 2.38 16.66
N SER A 116 -59.17 2.00 17.63
CA SER A 116 -60.59 2.37 17.68
C SER A 116 -60.86 3.84 18.00
N ARG A 117 -59.83 4.57 18.47
CA ARG A 117 -59.88 5.99 18.91
C ARG A 117 -60.89 6.28 20.04
N GLU A 118 -61.32 5.26 20.77
CA GLU A 118 -62.22 5.39 21.93
C GLU A 118 -61.55 6.00 23.16
N ALA A 119 -60.22 5.92 23.26
CA ALA A 119 -59.42 6.55 24.31
C ALA A 119 -58.10 7.12 23.76
N PRO A 120 -57.49 8.09 24.46
CA PRO A 120 -56.18 8.66 24.11
C PRO A 120 -55.09 7.60 23.95
N ALA A 121 -54.28 7.73 22.90
CA ALA A 121 -53.17 6.81 22.66
C ALA A 121 -52.14 6.90 23.79
N CYS A 122 -51.82 8.12 24.27
CA CYS A 122 -50.84 8.33 25.33
C CYS A 122 -51.22 7.62 26.64
N ASP A 123 -52.50 7.64 27.03
CA ASP A 123 -52.95 7.02 28.27
C ASP A 123 -52.84 5.50 28.23
N ILE A 124 -53.27 4.88 27.12
CA ILE A 124 -53.17 3.42 26.95
C ILE A 124 -51.71 2.98 26.84
N LEU A 125 -50.88 3.69 26.08
CA LEU A 125 -49.45 3.38 25.95
C LEU A 125 -48.72 3.49 27.30
N ARG A 126 -49.02 4.52 28.09
CA ARG A 126 -48.47 4.69 29.44
C ARG A 126 -48.91 3.57 30.37
N ASP A 127 -50.21 3.27 30.40
CA ASP A 127 -50.76 2.20 31.25
C ASP A 127 -50.16 0.83 30.91
N MET A 128 -50.15 0.43 29.63
CA MET A 128 -49.54 -0.83 29.21
C MET A 128 -48.05 -0.91 29.57
N THR A 129 -47.32 0.20 29.45
CA THR A 129 -45.88 0.26 29.77
C THR A 129 -45.63 0.13 31.26
N GLU A 130 -46.44 0.77 32.10
CA GLU A 130 -46.40 0.65 33.57
C GLU A 130 -46.74 -0.78 34.01
N LEU A 131 -47.80 -1.38 33.46
CA LEU A 131 -48.20 -2.75 33.78
C LEU A 131 -47.16 -3.79 33.31
N CYS A 132 -46.46 -3.53 32.20
CA CYS A 132 -45.34 -4.37 31.75
C CYS A 132 -44.17 -4.39 32.74
N LYS A 133 -44.02 -3.38 33.63
CA LYS A 133 -43.04 -3.45 34.74
C LYS A 133 -43.35 -4.57 35.72
N GLY A 134 -44.54 -5.17 35.70
CA GLY A 134 -44.84 -6.36 36.51
C GLY A 134 -44.01 -7.61 36.14
N VAL A 135 -43.43 -7.67 34.93
CA VAL A 135 -42.65 -8.82 34.47
C VAL A 135 -41.16 -8.55 34.57
N GLN A 136 -40.58 -9.02 35.68
CA GLN A 136 -39.16 -8.81 36.00
C GLN A 136 -38.23 -9.95 35.52
N HIS A 137 -38.78 -11.02 34.93
CA HIS A 137 -37.97 -12.11 34.37
C HIS A 137 -37.33 -11.66 33.03
N PRO A 138 -36.00 -11.72 32.87
CA PRO A 138 -35.31 -11.16 31.70
C PRO A 138 -35.85 -11.60 30.35
N MET A 139 -35.84 -12.90 30.04
CA MET A 139 -36.27 -13.39 28.71
C MET A 139 -37.74 -13.05 28.43
N ARG A 140 -38.65 -13.49 29.31
CA ARG A 140 -40.10 -13.25 29.16
C ARG A 140 -40.44 -11.76 29.07
N GLY A 141 -39.77 -10.93 29.87
CA GLY A 141 -39.97 -9.48 29.87
C GLY A 141 -39.45 -8.82 28.58
N LEU A 142 -38.28 -9.23 28.07
CA LEU A 142 -37.75 -8.74 26.80
C LEU A 142 -38.69 -9.06 25.63
N PHE A 143 -39.17 -10.30 25.53
CA PHE A 143 -40.12 -10.70 24.48
C PHE A 143 -41.48 -10.00 24.61
N LEU A 144 -41.99 -9.83 25.83
CA LEU A 144 -43.23 -9.07 26.07
C LEU A 144 -43.08 -7.61 25.66
N ARG A 145 -41.95 -6.98 25.98
CA ARG A 145 -41.65 -5.59 25.60
C ARG A 145 -41.43 -5.43 24.10
N PHE A 146 -40.80 -6.41 23.47
CA PHE A 146 -40.69 -6.47 22.02
C PHE A 146 -42.08 -6.61 21.37
N TYR A 147 -42.95 -7.46 21.93
CA TYR A 147 -44.34 -7.58 21.51
C TYR A 147 -45.11 -6.26 21.63
N LEU A 148 -44.96 -5.57 22.76
CA LEU A 148 -45.55 -4.25 23.01
C LEU A 148 -45.17 -3.25 21.91
N THR A 149 -43.86 -3.12 21.62
CA THR A 149 -43.38 -2.23 20.54
C THR A 149 -43.95 -2.63 19.19
N GLN A 150 -43.98 -3.92 18.85
CA GLN A 150 -44.47 -4.40 17.56
C GLN A 150 -45.98 -4.20 17.36
N MET A 151 -46.78 -4.38 18.42
CA MET A 151 -48.23 -4.16 18.35
C MET A 151 -48.61 -2.68 18.26
N CYS A 152 -47.77 -1.79 18.80
CA CYS A 152 -48.03 -0.36 18.84
C CYS A 152 -47.34 0.44 17.73
N LYS A 153 -46.49 -0.17 16.90
CA LYS A 153 -45.61 0.56 15.95
C LYS A 153 -46.34 1.53 15.03
N ASP A 154 -47.48 1.12 14.48
CA ASP A 154 -48.35 1.86 13.56
C ASP A 154 -49.40 2.72 14.29
N LYS A 155 -49.27 2.87 15.62
CA LYS A 155 -50.27 3.45 16.51
C LYS A 155 -49.68 4.47 17.48
N LEU A 156 -48.45 4.91 17.20
CA LEU A 156 -47.78 5.94 18.00
C LEU A 156 -48.32 7.33 17.63
N PRO A 157 -48.49 8.23 18.62
CA PRO A 157 -48.77 9.63 18.36
C PRO A 157 -47.49 10.31 17.87
N ASP A 158 -47.24 10.25 16.56
CA ASP A 158 -46.09 10.84 15.88
C ASP A 158 -46.54 12.00 14.97
N VAL A 159 -45.61 12.83 14.50
CA VAL A 159 -45.91 13.99 13.65
C VAL A 159 -46.64 13.54 12.38
N GLY A 160 -47.87 14.04 12.15
CA GLY A 160 -48.69 13.67 11.00
C GLY A 160 -49.44 12.32 11.14
N SER A 161 -49.33 11.67 12.30
CA SER A 161 -50.06 10.44 12.62
C SER A 161 -51.53 10.73 12.94
N GLU A 162 -52.43 9.80 12.60
CA GLU A 162 -53.85 9.90 12.95
C GLU A 162 -54.14 9.89 14.47
N TYR A 163 -53.12 9.51 15.26
CA TYR A 163 -53.18 9.44 16.71
C TYR A 163 -52.61 10.69 17.39
N GLU A 164 -51.99 11.60 16.64
CA GLU A 164 -51.52 12.90 17.12
C GLU A 164 -52.72 13.83 17.30
N ARG A 165 -53.01 14.20 18.56
CA ARG A 165 -54.06 15.16 18.92
C ARG A 165 -53.71 15.86 20.22
N GLU A 166 -54.03 17.14 20.30
CA GLU A 166 -53.85 17.95 21.50
C GLU A 166 -54.60 17.30 22.69
N GLY A 167 -53.86 16.92 23.74
CA GLY A 167 -54.38 16.19 24.90
C GLY A 167 -54.59 14.68 24.72
N ALA A 168 -54.36 14.10 23.52
CA ALA A 168 -54.47 12.67 23.26
C ALA A 168 -53.13 11.95 22.95
N GLY A 169 -52.06 12.73 22.80
CA GLY A 169 -50.68 12.27 22.63
C GLY A 169 -49.92 13.10 21.58
N THR A 170 -48.64 13.35 21.85
CA THR A 170 -47.67 14.04 20.98
C THR A 170 -46.47 13.14 20.68
N MET A 171 -45.61 13.55 19.74
CA MET A 171 -44.35 12.84 19.46
C MET A 171 -43.48 12.67 20.71
N ASN A 172 -43.50 13.62 21.65
CA ASN A 172 -42.84 13.50 22.95
C ASN A 172 -43.36 12.32 23.78
N ASP A 173 -44.67 12.06 23.74
CA ASP A 173 -45.28 10.92 24.43
C ASP A 173 -44.89 9.60 23.77
N ALA A 174 -44.81 9.57 22.43
CA ALA A 174 -44.32 8.42 21.69
C ALA A 174 -42.84 8.13 22.02
N PHE A 175 -42.00 9.16 22.04
CA PHE A 175 -40.59 9.03 22.43
C PHE A 175 -40.46 8.59 23.90
N ALA A 176 -41.22 9.17 24.82
CA ALA A 176 -41.19 8.80 26.24
C ALA A 176 -41.64 7.35 26.47
N PHE A 177 -42.65 6.89 25.73
CA PHE A 177 -43.09 5.49 25.71
C PHE A 177 -41.96 4.55 25.25
N LEU A 178 -41.35 4.84 24.08
CA LEU A 178 -40.26 4.03 23.55
C LEU A 178 -39.03 4.06 24.48
N LEU A 179 -38.70 5.22 25.05
CA LEU A 179 -37.57 5.37 25.96
C LEU A 179 -37.78 4.59 27.25
N THR A 180 -38.98 4.65 27.84
CA THR A 180 -39.30 3.84 29.02
C THR A 180 -39.19 2.35 28.71
N ASN A 181 -39.67 1.93 27.53
CA ASN A 181 -39.57 0.54 27.11
C ASN A 181 -38.11 0.10 26.89
N PHE A 182 -37.31 0.96 26.27
CA PHE A 182 -35.87 0.77 26.06
C PHE A 182 -35.12 0.65 27.39
N THR A 183 -35.32 1.60 28.31
CA THR A 183 -34.70 1.59 29.64
C THR A 183 -34.99 0.29 30.39
N GLU A 184 -36.25 -0.13 30.40
CA GLU A 184 -36.64 -1.35 31.11
C GLU A 184 -36.12 -2.62 30.40
N ALA A 185 -36.10 -2.65 29.07
CA ALA A 185 -35.49 -3.74 28.30
C ALA A 185 -33.99 -3.83 28.57
N ALA A 186 -33.26 -2.70 28.57
CA ALA A 186 -31.85 -2.64 28.90
C ALA A 186 -31.60 -3.13 30.34
N ARG A 187 -32.41 -2.72 31.32
CA ARG A 187 -32.34 -3.21 32.71
C ARG A 187 -32.55 -4.71 32.80
N LEU A 188 -33.55 -5.27 32.10
CA LEU A 188 -33.79 -6.72 32.07
C LEU A 188 -32.61 -7.47 31.44
N TRP A 189 -32.04 -6.92 30.37
CA TRP A 189 -30.92 -7.50 29.67
C TRP A 189 -29.63 -7.51 30.51
N VAL A 190 -29.34 -6.42 31.24
CA VAL A 190 -28.22 -6.36 32.21
C VAL A 190 -28.49 -7.27 33.41
N ARG A 191 -29.74 -7.38 33.85
CA ARG A 191 -30.11 -8.32 34.93
C ARG A 191 -29.80 -9.77 34.57
N LEU A 192 -29.95 -10.15 33.30
CA LEU A 192 -29.62 -11.49 32.83
C LEU A 192 -28.16 -11.85 33.14
N GLN A 193 -27.23 -10.89 33.16
CA GLN A 193 -25.82 -11.13 33.52
C GLN A 193 -25.65 -11.72 34.93
N HIS A 194 -26.50 -11.29 35.87
CA HIS A 194 -26.38 -11.55 37.30
C HIS A 194 -27.27 -12.71 37.78
N GLN A 195 -28.07 -13.31 36.89
CA GLN A 195 -28.97 -14.40 37.24
C GLN A 195 -28.25 -15.76 37.25
N GLY A 196 -28.36 -16.55 38.32
CA GLY A 196 -27.79 -17.90 38.38
C GLY A 196 -26.33 -17.96 38.87
N SER A 197 -25.68 -19.11 38.69
CA SER A 197 -24.34 -19.38 39.25
C SER A 197 -23.22 -18.71 38.44
N ALA A 198 -22.09 -18.37 39.09
CA ALA A 198 -20.91 -17.83 38.40
C ALA A 198 -20.37 -18.76 37.30
N ARG A 199 -20.53 -20.09 37.45
CA ARG A 199 -20.11 -21.09 36.45
C ARG A 199 -20.83 -20.98 35.11
N GLU A 200 -22.00 -20.35 35.08
CA GLU A 200 -22.84 -20.23 33.88
C GLU A 200 -22.64 -18.89 33.15
N ARG A 201 -21.65 -18.08 33.57
CA ARG A 201 -21.43 -16.73 33.03
C ARG A 201 -21.26 -16.71 31.50
N GLN A 202 -20.39 -17.56 30.95
CA GLN A 202 -20.19 -17.64 29.49
C GLN A 202 -21.48 -18.01 28.73
N LYS A 203 -22.28 -18.92 29.29
CA LYS A 203 -23.58 -19.29 28.71
C LYS A 203 -24.49 -18.06 28.67
N ARG A 204 -24.54 -17.28 29.75
CA ARG A 204 -25.36 -16.05 29.82
C ARG A 204 -24.86 -14.97 28.90
N GLU A 205 -23.55 -14.80 28.73
CA GLU A 205 -23.00 -13.85 27.75
C GLU A 205 -23.42 -14.24 26.32
N LYS A 206 -23.43 -15.53 25.97
CA LYS A 206 -23.97 -16.02 24.69
C LYS A 206 -25.48 -15.78 24.55
N GLU A 207 -26.25 -16.10 25.59
CA GLU A 207 -27.71 -15.85 25.61
C GLU A 207 -28.04 -14.35 25.51
N ARG A 208 -27.27 -13.49 26.19
CA ARG A 208 -27.38 -12.03 26.10
C ARG A 208 -27.05 -11.54 24.70
N HIS A 209 -26.05 -12.13 24.04
CA HIS A 209 -25.67 -11.79 22.68
C HIS A 209 -26.80 -12.07 21.69
N ASP A 210 -27.48 -13.22 21.82
CA ASP A 210 -28.63 -13.57 20.99
C ASP A 210 -29.82 -12.61 21.23
N LEU A 211 -30.03 -12.16 22.48
CA LEU A 211 -31.16 -11.31 22.87
C LEU A 211 -30.98 -9.82 22.63
N ARG A 212 -29.75 -9.34 22.35
CA ARG A 212 -29.44 -7.90 22.22
C ARG A 212 -30.28 -7.19 21.16
N VAL A 213 -30.65 -7.90 20.09
CA VAL A 213 -31.44 -7.36 18.97
C VAL A 213 -32.81 -6.90 19.44
N LEU A 214 -33.40 -7.57 20.45
CA LEU A 214 -34.68 -7.16 21.01
C LEU A 214 -34.60 -5.78 21.67
N VAL A 215 -33.49 -5.48 22.36
CA VAL A 215 -33.25 -4.16 22.96
C VAL A 215 -33.01 -3.11 21.87
N GLY A 216 -32.11 -3.42 20.91
CA GLY A 216 -31.77 -2.51 19.81
C GLY A 216 -32.95 -2.17 18.90
N SER A 217 -33.91 -3.08 18.73
CA SER A 217 -35.12 -2.83 17.93
C SER A 217 -35.96 -1.63 18.42
N THR A 218 -35.84 -1.28 19.70
CA THR A 218 -36.54 -0.10 20.24
C THR A 218 -35.85 1.20 19.78
N LEU A 219 -34.52 1.21 19.67
CA LEU A 219 -33.77 2.33 19.09
C LEU A 219 -34.11 2.50 17.60
N VAL A 220 -34.19 1.39 16.86
CA VAL A 220 -34.64 1.38 15.45
C VAL A 220 -36.01 2.04 15.34
N ARG A 221 -36.93 1.73 16.25
CA ARG A 221 -38.26 2.34 16.23
C ARG A 221 -38.24 3.83 16.56
N MET A 222 -37.36 4.29 17.45
CA MET A 222 -37.21 5.71 17.74
C MET A 222 -36.70 6.49 16.52
N ALA A 223 -35.71 5.97 15.80
CA ALA A 223 -35.17 6.62 14.61
C ALA A 223 -36.15 6.64 13.42
N GLN A 224 -37.16 5.75 13.43
CA GLN A 224 -38.24 5.73 12.45
C GLN A 224 -39.41 6.67 12.78
N LEU A 225 -39.31 7.48 13.84
CA LEU A 225 -40.32 8.51 14.10
C LEU A 225 -40.12 9.66 13.12
N ASP A 226 -41.19 10.06 12.44
CA ASP A 226 -41.15 11.16 11.47
C ASP A 226 -40.83 12.50 12.16
N GLY A 227 -41.20 12.65 13.44
CA GLY A 227 -40.80 13.80 14.26
C GLY A 227 -39.37 13.77 14.80
N MET A 228 -38.55 12.76 14.49
CA MET A 228 -37.14 12.68 14.89
C MET A 228 -36.28 13.62 14.04
N SER A 229 -36.43 14.93 14.24
CA SER A 229 -35.57 15.94 13.62
C SER A 229 -34.18 15.97 14.27
N VAL A 230 -33.20 16.59 13.61
CA VAL A 230 -31.84 16.75 14.14
C VAL A 230 -31.85 17.57 15.44
N GLU A 231 -32.69 18.61 15.53
CA GLU A 231 -32.83 19.42 16.74
C GLU A 231 -33.42 18.61 17.91
N PHE A 232 -34.47 17.83 17.65
CA PHE A 232 -35.06 16.97 18.67
C PHE A 232 -34.07 15.90 19.15
N TYR A 233 -33.31 15.32 18.21
CA TYR A 233 -32.29 14.35 18.54
C TYR A 233 -31.21 14.93 19.44
N LYS A 234 -30.70 16.12 19.09
CA LYS A 234 -29.65 16.84 19.82
C LYS A 234 -30.07 17.26 21.22
N GLU A 235 -31.23 17.90 21.35
CA GLU A 235 -31.65 18.53 22.61
C GLU A 235 -32.33 17.53 23.58
N GLU A 236 -33.09 16.56 23.05
CA GLU A 236 -33.94 15.69 23.88
C GLU A 236 -33.55 14.21 23.78
N ALA A 237 -33.39 13.66 22.57
CA ALA A 237 -33.30 12.22 22.41
C ALA A 237 -31.93 11.65 22.85
N LEU A 238 -30.84 12.16 22.30
CA LEU A 238 -29.49 11.66 22.55
C LEU A 238 -29.06 11.81 24.01
N PRO A 239 -29.22 12.96 24.69
CA PRO A 239 -28.80 13.10 26.08
C PRO A 239 -29.44 12.05 26.99
N ARG A 240 -30.74 11.79 26.79
CA ARG A 240 -31.50 10.80 27.55
C ARG A 240 -31.07 9.38 27.21
N LEU A 241 -30.78 9.07 25.94
CA LEU A 241 -30.25 7.76 25.54
C LEU A 241 -28.87 7.50 26.15
N LEU A 242 -27.95 8.47 26.07
CA LEU A 242 -26.60 8.36 26.62
C LEU A 242 -26.62 8.21 28.14
N GLU A 243 -27.52 8.90 28.85
CA GLU A 243 -27.73 8.72 30.29
C GLU A 243 -28.06 7.25 30.62
N GLN A 244 -28.93 6.61 29.84
CA GLN A 244 -29.27 5.19 30.05
C GLN A 244 -28.11 4.26 29.71
N VAL A 245 -27.37 4.54 28.62
CA VAL A 245 -26.22 3.73 28.20
C VAL A 245 -25.09 3.82 29.23
N VAL A 246 -24.68 5.01 29.64
CA VAL A 246 -23.65 5.18 30.69
C VAL A 246 -24.15 4.63 32.03
N GLY A 247 -25.41 4.89 32.37
CA GLY A 247 -26.04 4.45 33.62
C GLY A 247 -26.17 2.94 33.78
N CYS A 248 -26.14 2.16 32.70
CA CYS A 248 -26.30 0.69 32.80
C CYS A 248 -25.07 -0.01 33.41
N ARG A 249 -23.89 0.62 33.38
CA ARG A 249 -22.63 0.14 34.00
C ARG A 249 -22.24 -1.30 33.65
N ASP A 250 -22.61 -1.79 32.47
CA ASP A 250 -22.29 -3.12 31.96
C ASP A 250 -21.61 -3.00 30.59
N GLY A 251 -20.39 -3.54 30.47
CA GLY A 251 -19.56 -3.34 29.27
C GLY A 251 -20.16 -3.91 27.99
N MET A 252 -20.76 -5.11 28.04
CA MET A 252 -21.40 -5.71 26.88
C MET A 252 -22.60 -4.89 26.40
N ALA A 253 -23.39 -4.36 27.34
CA ALA A 253 -24.52 -3.51 27.02
C ALA A 253 -24.08 -2.16 26.46
N GLN A 254 -23.10 -1.51 27.09
CA GLN A 254 -22.57 -0.23 26.63
C GLN A 254 -22.01 -0.32 25.22
N GLN A 255 -21.17 -1.34 24.94
CA GLN A 255 -20.59 -1.54 23.62
C GLN A 255 -21.66 -1.68 22.53
N TYR A 256 -22.60 -2.63 22.73
CA TYR A 256 -23.66 -2.86 21.74
C TYR A 256 -24.58 -1.66 21.55
N LEU A 257 -24.94 -0.96 22.63
CA LEU A 257 -25.88 0.15 22.55
C LEU A 257 -25.25 1.38 21.88
N LEU A 258 -23.97 1.66 22.14
CA LEU A 258 -23.24 2.72 21.42
C LEU A 258 -23.12 2.40 19.93
N ASP A 259 -22.73 1.17 19.57
CA ASP A 259 -22.70 0.74 18.17
C ASP A 259 -24.09 0.82 17.52
N CYS A 260 -25.16 0.45 18.25
CA CYS A 260 -26.52 0.53 17.75
C CYS A 260 -26.97 1.98 17.52
N ILE A 261 -26.61 2.92 18.41
CA ILE A 261 -26.85 4.36 18.20
C ILE A 261 -26.13 4.82 16.93
N ILE A 262 -24.86 4.44 16.76
CA ILE A 262 -24.09 4.78 15.55
C ILE A 262 -24.80 4.24 14.32
N GLN A 263 -25.28 3.00 14.32
CA GLN A 263 -25.90 2.35 13.14
C GLN A 263 -27.30 2.88 12.80
N VAL A 264 -28.10 3.21 13.81
CA VAL A 264 -29.55 3.42 13.63
C VAL A 264 -29.92 4.86 13.29
N PHE A 265 -29.22 5.84 13.86
CA PHE A 265 -29.49 7.25 13.61
C PHE A 265 -28.74 7.75 12.35
N SER A 266 -29.21 8.85 11.77
CA SER A 266 -28.65 9.41 10.53
C SER A 266 -27.29 10.08 10.77
N ASP A 267 -26.56 10.31 9.69
CA ASP A 267 -25.21 10.90 9.73
C ASP A 267 -25.23 12.39 10.12
N GLU A 268 -26.28 13.13 9.72
CA GLU A 268 -26.48 14.54 10.11
C GLU A 268 -26.66 14.68 11.62
N CYS A 269 -27.40 13.74 12.23
CA CYS A 269 -27.53 13.66 13.68
C CYS A 269 -26.15 13.48 14.34
N HIS A 270 -25.36 12.52 13.87
CA HIS A 270 -24.02 12.26 14.43
C HIS A 270 -23.08 13.45 14.29
N LEU A 271 -23.09 14.17 13.17
CA LEU A 271 -22.26 15.36 12.96
C LEU A 271 -22.59 16.48 13.97
N GLN A 272 -23.88 16.75 14.21
CA GLN A 272 -24.31 17.79 15.15
C GLN A 272 -24.16 17.40 16.63
N THR A 273 -24.06 16.11 16.92
CA THR A 273 -23.96 15.58 18.29
C THR A 273 -22.68 14.82 18.56
N LEU A 274 -21.63 15.05 17.77
CA LEU A 274 -20.37 14.32 17.88
C LEU A 274 -19.73 14.52 19.26
N ASP A 275 -19.72 15.77 19.74
CA ASP A 275 -19.15 16.16 21.04
C ASP A 275 -19.81 15.41 22.23
N PRO A 276 -21.13 15.49 22.45
CA PRO A 276 -21.77 14.77 23.56
C PRO A 276 -21.66 13.24 23.43
N PHE A 277 -21.66 12.69 22.21
CA PHE A 277 -21.48 11.25 22.00
C PHE A 277 -20.07 10.79 22.42
N LEU A 278 -19.02 11.46 21.92
CA LEU A 278 -17.63 11.14 22.27
C LEU A 278 -17.36 11.37 23.77
N GLN A 279 -17.93 12.40 24.38
CA GLN A 279 -17.87 12.61 25.82
C GLN A 279 -18.49 11.45 26.61
N ALA A 280 -19.61 10.89 26.14
CA ALA A 280 -20.23 9.73 26.78
C ALA A 280 -19.39 8.47 26.64
N CYS A 281 -18.73 8.25 25.49
CA CYS A 281 -17.78 7.16 25.30
C CYS A 281 -16.64 7.18 26.32
N LEU A 282 -16.22 8.35 26.80
CA LEU A 282 -15.22 8.45 27.85
C LEU A 282 -15.71 8.00 29.24
N ASN A 283 -17.02 7.91 29.46
CA ASN A 283 -17.62 7.61 30.77
C ASN A 283 -18.13 6.16 30.89
N VAL A 284 -17.83 5.31 29.91
CA VAL A 284 -18.22 3.88 29.94
C VAL A 284 -17.26 3.02 30.76
N GLN A 285 -17.63 1.76 30.97
CA GLN A 285 -16.78 0.78 31.66
C GLN A 285 -15.49 0.53 30.87
N PRO A 286 -14.34 0.31 31.54
CA PRO A 286 -13.06 0.05 30.87
C PRO A 286 -13.03 -1.28 30.10
N THR A 287 -14.03 -2.14 30.28
CA THR A 287 -14.19 -3.38 29.52
C THR A 287 -14.79 -3.18 28.14
N VAL A 288 -15.26 -1.97 27.81
CA VAL A 288 -15.80 -1.63 26.49
C VAL A 288 -14.66 -1.44 25.50
N ASP A 289 -14.76 -2.10 24.36
CA ASP A 289 -13.85 -1.86 23.23
C ASP A 289 -14.17 -0.54 22.52
N LEU A 290 -13.57 0.55 23.02
CA LEU A 290 -13.75 1.89 22.46
C LEU A 290 -13.13 2.04 21.06
N LYS A 291 -12.10 1.24 20.72
CA LYS A 291 -11.48 1.27 19.39
C LYS A 291 -12.53 0.93 18.33
N ALA A 292 -13.25 -0.17 18.50
CA ALA A 292 -14.28 -0.58 17.53
C ALA A 292 -15.35 0.50 17.32
N ILE A 293 -15.80 1.14 18.39
CA ILE A 293 -16.83 2.20 18.35
C ILE A 293 -16.33 3.42 17.57
N PHE A 294 -15.11 3.90 17.87
CA PHE A 294 -14.53 5.04 17.17
C PHE A 294 -14.24 4.73 15.70
N VAL A 295 -13.70 3.56 15.39
CA VAL A 295 -13.41 3.14 14.00
C VAL A 295 -14.71 3.03 13.19
N ASN A 296 -15.78 2.46 13.76
CA ASN A 296 -17.09 2.40 13.11
C ASN A 296 -17.63 3.80 12.79
N LEU A 297 -17.52 4.73 13.74
CA LEU A 297 -17.97 6.11 13.56
C LEU A 297 -17.13 6.86 12.53
N LEU A 298 -15.79 6.75 12.60
CA LEU A 298 -14.87 7.37 11.63
C LEU A 298 -15.14 6.88 10.21
N ASN A 299 -15.25 5.57 10.00
CA ASN A 299 -15.52 4.99 8.68
C ASN A 299 -16.88 5.42 8.14
N ARG A 300 -17.90 5.46 8.99
CA ARG A 300 -19.26 5.89 8.61
C ARG A 300 -19.25 7.36 8.17
N LEU A 301 -18.64 8.24 8.97
CA LEU A 301 -18.54 9.66 8.65
C LEU A 301 -17.65 9.93 7.42
N ALA A 302 -16.53 9.22 7.25
CA ALA A 302 -15.70 9.34 6.06
C ALA A 302 -16.50 9.08 4.78
N ASN A 303 -17.27 7.99 4.75
CA ASN A 303 -18.10 7.64 3.60
C ASN A 303 -19.20 8.68 3.35
N PHE A 304 -19.84 9.19 4.40
CA PHE A 304 -20.89 10.19 4.27
C PHE A 304 -20.35 11.53 3.74
N VAL A 305 -19.28 12.05 4.33
CA VAL A 305 -18.70 13.35 3.92
C VAL A 305 -18.10 13.28 2.51
N GLN A 306 -17.56 12.12 2.10
CA GLN A 306 -17.17 11.91 0.71
C GLN A 306 -18.35 11.98 -0.26
N SER A 307 -19.51 11.45 0.12
CA SER A 307 -20.70 11.47 -0.74
C SER A 307 -21.42 12.83 -0.77
N GLU A 308 -21.45 13.52 0.36
CA GLU A 308 -22.19 14.78 0.55
C GLU A 308 -21.33 15.80 1.32
N PRO A 309 -20.35 16.45 0.66
CA PRO A 309 -19.46 17.38 1.34
C PRO A 309 -20.16 18.67 1.81
N GLU A 310 -21.29 19.05 1.19
CA GLU A 310 -22.06 20.25 1.54
C GLU A 310 -22.91 20.08 2.81
N SER A 311 -23.10 18.85 3.30
CA SER A 311 -23.93 18.58 4.49
C SER A 311 -23.15 18.71 5.81
N VAL A 312 -21.83 18.92 5.76
CA VAL A 312 -21.01 19.14 6.95
C VAL A 312 -21.28 20.54 7.51
N PRO A 313 -21.74 20.67 8.77
CA PRO A 313 -21.95 21.97 9.39
C PRO A 313 -20.63 22.74 9.50
N ALA A 314 -20.59 23.99 9.03
CA ALA A 314 -19.38 24.83 9.01
C ALA A 314 -18.86 25.19 10.43
N ASP A 315 -19.70 25.03 11.44
CA ASP A 315 -19.41 25.25 12.86
C ASP A 315 -18.76 24.05 13.57
N VAL A 316 -18.72 22.87 12.93
CA VAL A 316 -18.18 21.65 13.53
C VAL A 316 -16.82 21.28 12.93
N ASP A 317 -15.76 21.48 13.71
CA ASP A 317 -14.43 20.96 13.37
C ASP A 317 -14.32 19.48 13.79
N VAL A 318 -14.71 18.59 12.88
CA VAL A 318 -14.71 17.14 13.08
C VAL A 318 -13.30 16.62 13.39
N PHE A 319 -12.26 17.17 12.74
CA PHE A 319 -10.88 16.77 12.98
C PHE A 319 -10.44 17.12 14.40
N ALA A 320 -10.67 18.37 14.83
CA ALA A 320 -10.29 18.81 16.17
C ALA A 320 -10.99 18.02 17.29
N LEU A 321 -12.28 17.68 17.09
CA LEU A 321 -13.04 16.87 18.04
C LEU A 321 -12.45 15.47 18.18
N PHE A 322 -12.30 14.71 17.09
CA PHE A 322 -11.70 13.38 17.15
C PHE A 322 -10.28 13.43 17.72
N ARG A 323 -9.46 14.39 17.28
CA ARG A 323 -8.09 14.56 17.80
C ARG A 323 -8.09 14.77 19.31
N ARG A 324 -8.95 15.65 19.85
CA ARG A 324 -9.05 15.91 21.29
C ARG A 324 -9.42 14.65 22.07
N TYR A 325 -10.44 13.93 21.61
CA TYR A 325 -10.93 12.74 22.31
C TYR A 325 -9.98 11.53 22.23
N ILE A 326 -9.31 11.33 21.08
CA ILE A 326 -8.29 10.29 20.93
C ILE A 326 -7.08 10.61 21.84
N LEU A 327 -6.65 11.88 21.91
CA LEU A 327 -5.59 12.29 22.84
C LEU A 327 -5.99 12.06 24.31
N GLU A 328 -7.23 12.36 24.69
CA GLU A 328 -7.70 12.11 26.05
C GLU A 328 -7.74 10.61 26.38
N LEU A 329 -8.11 9.75 25.42
CA LEU A 329 -8.01 8.29 25.58
C LEU A 329 -6.56 7.83 25.78
N GLN A 330 -5.63 8.39 25.01
CA GLN A 330 -4.20 8.11 25.16
C GLN A 330 -3.69 8.54 26.54
N ASP A 331 -4.02 9.74 26.99
CA ASP A 331 -3.60 10.25 28.30
C ASP A 331 -4.16 9.40 29.45
N ARG A 332 -5.44 8.97 29.37
CA ARG A 332 -6.04 8.06 30.37
C ARG A 332 -5.34 6.70 30.41
N TYR A 333 -4.99 6.15 29.24
CA TYR A 333 -4.23 4.91 29.17
C TYR A 333 -2.83 5.08 29.79
N LEU A 334 -2.13 6.17 29.47
CA LEU A 334 -0.82 6.49 30.03
C LEU A 334 -0.87 6.67 31.56
N LEU A 335 -1.90 7.34 32.09
CA LEU A 335 -2.11 7.48 33.53
C LEU A 335 -2.32 6.11 34.20
N SER A 336 -3.12 5.23 33.59
CA SER A 336 -3.35 3.87 34.13
C SER A 336 -2.06 3.03 34.22
N LEU A 337 -1.14 3.22 33.29
CA LEU A 337 0.19 2.59 33.33
C LEU A 337 1.01 3.15 34.51
N SER A 338 0.97 4.46 34.75
CA SER A 338 1.70 5.09 35.85
C SER A 338 1.20 4.64 37.23
N GLU A 339 -0.12 4.51 37.42
CA GLU A 339 -0.73 4.06 38.68
C GLU A 339 -0.41 2.60 39.01
N SER A 340 -0.34 1.73 37.99
CA SER A 340 0.02 0.32 38.14
C SER A 340 1.48 0.07 38.59
N SER A 341 2.33 1.11 38.51
CA SER A 341 3.75 1.06 38.90
C SER A 341 4.05 1.59 40.30
N ALA A 342 3.05 2.11 41.02
CA ALA A 342 3.21 2.58 42.39
C ALA A 342 3.27 1.41 43.39
N PRO A 343 4.26 1.35 44.31
CA PRO A 343 4.26 0.35 45.38
C PRO A 343 3.20 0.72 46.42
N GLU A 344 2.10 -0.01 46.48
CA GLU A 344 1.13 0.15 47.59
C GLU A 344 1.79 -0.19 48.95
N PRO A 345 1.68 0.68 49.97
CA PRO A 345 2.08 0.34 51.32
C PRO A 345 0.95 -0.45 52.01
N ASN A 346 1.24 -1.71 52.31
CA ASN A 346 0.57 -2.58 53.29
C ASN A 346 -0.97 -2.75 53.22
N GLY A 347 -1.37 -3.90 52.66
CA GLY A 347 -2.23 -4.85 53.37
C GLY A 347 -3.73 -4.82 53.05
N LEU A 348 -4.16 -5.69 52.13
CA LEU A 348 -5.25 -6.66 52.30
C LEU A 348 -5.43 -7.47 51.01
N LYS A 349 -4.97 -8.73 51.04
CA LYS A 349 -5.22 -9.72 49.98
C LYS A 349 -6.73 -10.02 49.93
N GLY A 350 -7.35 -9.75 48.79
CA GLY A 350 -8.71 -10.21 48.51
C GLY A 350 -9.12 -9.93 47.07
N VAL A 351 -9.29 -11.01 46.30
CA VAL A 351 -9.90 -11.06 44.95
C VAL A 351 -8.98 -10.70 43.77
N ALA A 352 -7.84 -11.38 43.68
CA ALA A 352 -7.15 -11.63 42.42
C ALA A 352 -7.15 -13.15 42.17
N ASN A 353 -8.20 -13.64 41.51
CA ASN A 353 -8.28 -15.02 41.02
C ASN A 353 -9.18 -15.01 39.78
N SER A 354 -8.62 -14.59 38.64
CA SER A 354 -9.05 -14.93 37.27
C SER A 354 -8.20 -14.15 36.26
N LEU A 355 -6.88 -14.38 36.21
CA LEU A 355 -5.98 -14.04 35.09
C LEU A 355 -4.58 -14.58 35.42
N GLU A 356 -4.48 -15.90 35.58
CA GLU A 356 -3.20 -16.61 35.55
C GLU A 356 -3.15 -17.44 34.27
N SER A 357 -2.56 -16.87 33.22
CA SER A 357 -1.86 -17.58 32.14
C SER A 357 -1.05 -16.58 31.33
N GLY A 358 0.27 -16.60 31.50
CA GLY A 358 1.24 -15.90 30.65
C GLY A 358 1.59 -14.46 31.05
N ARG A 359 2.59 -14.30 31.94
CA ARG A 359 3.30 -13.02 32.07
C ARG A 359 4.17 -12.80 30.83
N GLN A 360 3.63 -12.11 29.83
CA GLN A 360 4.37 -11.21 28.94
C GLN A 360 3.82 -9.81 29.21
N THR A 361 4.57 -8.96 29.91
CA THR A 361 4.20 -7.55 30.04
C THR A 361 4.62 -6.80 28.77
N SER A 362 4.01 -7.14 27.62
CA SER A 362 3.99 -6.24 26.47
C SER A 362 2.91 -5.20 26.73
N THR A 363 3.28 -3.93 26.80
CA THR A 363 2.33 -2.82 26.73
C THR A 363 1.58 -2.94 25.41
N ASP A 364 0.32 -3.39 25.45
CA ASP A 364 -0.47 -3.58 24.24
C ASP A 364 -1.00 -2.22 23.75
N LEU A 365 -0.17 -1.55 22.94
CA LEU A 365 -0.49 -0.28 22.29
C LEU A 365 -1.29 -0.46 20.99
N THR A 366 -1.53 -1.72 20.58
CA THR A 366 -2.08 -2.06 19.27
C THR A 366 -3.39 -1.32 19.01
N ALA A 367 -4.32 -1.35 19.97
CA ALA A 367 -5.63 -0.71 19.82
C ALA A 367 -5.55 0.83 19.63
N LEU A 368 -4.61 1.49 20.32
CA LEU A 368 -4.41 2.94 20.18
C LEU A 368 -3.73 3.30 18.85
N LEU A 369 -2.79 2.47 18.39
CA LEU A 369 -2.11 2.65 17.11
C LEU A 369 -3.06 2.40 15.92
N GLU A 370 -3.89 1.37 15.99
CA GLU A 370 -4.92 1.11 14.98
C GLU A 370 -5.99 2.21 14.95
N LEU A 371 -6.32 2.80 16.12
CA LEU A 371 -7.21 3.96 16.18
C LEU A 371 -6.57 5.19 15.50
N GLN A 372 -5.27 5.44 15.74
CA GLN A 372 -4.54 6.50 15.05
C GLN A 372 -4.46 6.25 13.54
N MET A 373 -4.27 5.00 13.12
CA MET A 373 -4.32 4.62 11.69
C MET A 373 -5.68 4.91 11.06
N ALA A 374 -6.77 4.51 11.73
CA ALA A 374 -8.12 4.82 11.25
C ALA A 374 -8.37 6.33 11.17
N PHE A 375 -7.86 7.09 12.15
CA PHE A 375 -7.97 8.55 12.15
C PHE A 375 -7.12 9.22 11.05
N LEU A 376 -5.94 8.67 10.75
CA LEU A 376 -5.13 9.11 9.62
C LEU A 376 -5.84 8.84 8.28
N SER A 377 -6.39 7.64 8.11
CA SER A 377 -7.15 7.26 6.90
C SER A 377 -8.34 8.20 6.68
N PHE A 378 -9.09 8.49 7.74
CA PHE A 378 -10.16 9.49 7.75
C PHE A 378 -9.64 10.88 7.33
N THR A 379 -8.50 11.31 7.88
CA THR A 379 -7.92 12.64 7.61
C THR A 379 -7.43 12.76 6.17
N LEU A 380 -6.74 11.75 5.63
CA LEU A 380 -6.28 11.73 4.23
C LEU A 380 -7.45 11.70 3.25
N THR A 381 -8.55 11.08 3.66
CA THR A 381 -9.79 11.00 2.87
C THR A 381 -10.50 12.34 2.76
N LEU A 382 -10.63 13.08 3.87
CA LEU A 382 -11.42 14.31 3.92
C LEU A 382 -10.59 15.59 3.70
N PHE A 383 -9.32 15.56 4.09
CA PHE A 383 -8.41 16.71 4.07
C PHE A 383 -7.08 16.35 3.39
N PRO A 384 -7.09 15.90 2.12
CA PRO A 384 -5.89 15.42 1.45
C PRO A 384 -4.79 16.49 1.34
N ASP A 385 -5.15 17.78 1.25
CA ASP A 385 -4.17 18.86 1.07
C ASP A 385 -3.62 19.42 2.40
N ARG A 386 -4.12 18.97 3.56
CA ARG A 386 -3.77 19.51 4.88
C ARG A 386 -2.65 18.71 5.56
N VAL A 387 -1.41 18.96 5.13
CA VAL A 387 -0.19 18.32 5.67
C VAL A 387 -0.08 18.49 7.20
N GLU A 388 -0.45 19.65 7.74
CA GLU A 388 -0.41 19.95 9.18
C GLU A 388 -1.26 18.99 10.02
N HIS A 389 -2.40 18.54 9.49
CA HIS A 389 -3.29 17.61 10.20
C HIS A 389 -2.66 16.22 10.28
N VAL A 390 -2.04 15.79 9.19
CA VAL A 390 -1.29 14.53 9.12
C VAL A 390 -0.10 14.55 10.08
N ASP A 391 0.72 15.61 10.05
CA ASP A 391 1.85 15.73 10.98
C ASP A 391 1.37 15.78 12.44
N GLY A 392 0.24 16.44 12.72
CA GLY A 392 -0.36 16.45 14.05
C GLY A 392 -0.76 15.07 14.58
N ILE A 393 -1.16 14.14 13.69
CA ILE A 393 -1.44 12.73 14.03
C ILE A 393 -0.13 11.98 14.28
N LEU A 394 0.86 12.13 13.39
CA LEU A 394 2.17 11.51 13.55
C LEU A 394 2.86 11.98 14.84
N ALA A 395 2.77 13.26 15.18
CA ALA A 395 3.27 13.84 16.42
C ALA A 395 2.62 13.20 17.66
N SER A 396 1.29 13.01 17.63
CA SER A 396 0.58 12.35 18.74
C SER A 396 0.99 10.88 18.89
N THR A 397 1.25 10.20 17.77
CA THR A 397 1.72 8.81 17.74
C THR A 397 3.15 8.72 18.27
N ALA A 398 4.03 9.63 17.86
CA ALA A 398 5.40 9.71 18.35
C ALA A 398 5.46 10.00 19.86
N LEU A 399 4.59 10.89 20.36
CA LEU A 399 4.47 11.15 21.79
C LEU A 399 3.99 9.91 22.57
N LEU A 400 3.03 9.16 22.03
CA LEU A 400 2.57 7.90 22.64
C LEU A 400 3.72 6.88 22.71
N LEU A 401 4.44 6.68 21.60
CA LEU A 401 5.55 5.72 21.54
C LEU A 401 6.71 6.13 22.46
N SER A 402 7.11 7.41 22.47
CA SER A 402 8.21 7.90 23.31
C SER A 402 7.96 7.78 24.82
N ARG A 403 6.69 7.84 25.25
CA ARG A 403 6.31 7.67 26.66
C ARG A 403 6.23 6.20 27.07
N CYS A 404 5.90 5.30 26.14
CA CYS A 404 5.70 3.88 26.44
C CYS A 404 6.91 3.00 26.13
N LEU A 405 7.77 3.43 25.22
CA LEU A 405 8.95 2.69 24.76
C LEU A 405 10.18 3.59 24.90
N PRO A 406 11.26 3.11 25.53
CA PRO A 406 12.52 3.83 25.51
C PRO A 406 13.02 3.93 24.06
N GLU A 407 13.41 5.13 23.63
CA GLU A 407 14.08 5.31 22.34
C GLU A 407 15.30 4.39 22.25
N LYS A 408 15.42 3.63 21.16
CA LYS A 408 16.67 2.94 20.83
C LYS A 408 17.75 4.00 20.63
N ARG A 409 18.61 4.22 21.61
CA ARG A 409 19.83 5.01 21.42
C ARG A 409 20.74 4.29 20.44
N GLU A 410 20.99 4.93 19.30
CA GLU A 410 22.06 4.54 18.38
C GLU A 410 23.39 4.47 19.16
N GLY A 411 24.00 3.28 19.25
CA GLY A 411 25.34 3.08 19.82
C GLY A 411 25.43 2.42 21.21
N GLY A 412 24.32 1.96 21.81
CA GLY A 412 24.38 1.14 23.01
C GLY A 412 24.68 -0.33 22.69
N ARG A 413 25.80 -0.88 23.21
CA ARG A 413 26.09 -2.33 23.19
C ARG A 413 24.82 -3.11 23.57
N GLU A 414 24.49 -4.12 22.77
CA GLU A 414 23.46 -5.10 23.11
C GLU A 414 23.79 -5.72 24.48
N ASP A 415 23.10 -5.27 25.53
CA ASP A 415 23.04 -6.03 26.77
C ASP A 415 22.32 -7.34 26.45
N ARG A 416 23.04 -8.45 26.62
CA ARG A 416 22.67 -9.83 26.31
C ARG A 416 21.48 -10.40 27.11
N ASN A 417 20.60 -9.55 27.65
CA ASN A 417 19.35 -9.94 28.29
C ASN A 417 18.18 -9.44 27.44
N GLY A 418 17.56 -10.35 26.69
CA GLY A 418 16.54 -10.09 25.66
C GLY A 418 15.16 -9.65 26.15
N ASP A 419 15.07 -8.69 27.08
CA ASP A 419 13.80 -8.14 27.59
C ASP A 419 13.73 -6.61 27.40
N GLN A 420 13.87 -6.13 26.16
CA GLN A 420 13.41 -4.77 25.81
C GLN A 420 11.95 -4.82 25.34
N PRO A 421 11.07 -3.92 25.82
CA PRO A 421 9.71 -3.85 25.31
C PRO A 421 9.75 -3.50 23.82
N ARG A 422 9.22 -4.39 22.97
CA ARG A 422 9.06 -4.19 21.53
C ARG A 422 7.58 -4.04 21.21
N LEU A 423 7.29 -3.30 20.14
CA LEU A 423 5.95 -3.25 19.56
C LEU A 423 5.49 -4.67 19.19
N SER A 424 4.20 -4.94 19.39
CA SER A 424 3.57 -6.14 18.87
C SER A 424 3.66 -6.15 17.33
N PRO A 425 3.63 -7.31 16.65
CA PRO A 425 3.62 -7.37 15.18
C PRO A 425 2.50 -6.51 14.56
N ALA A 426 1.32 -6.51 15.17
CA ALA A 426 0.19 -5.68 14.74
C ALA A 426 0.43 -4.18 15.00
N GLY A 427 1.13 -3.81 16.08
CA GLY A 427 1.54 -2.43 16.33
C GLY A 427 2.59 -1.93 15.34
N VAL A 428 3.53 -2.80 14.92
CA VAL A 428 4.50 -2.49 13.86
C VAL A 428 3.79 -2.27 12.53
N GLU A 429 2.88 -3.17 12.14
CA GLU A 429 2.04 -3.01 10.95
C GLU A 429 1.28 -1.68 10.99
N ALA A 430 0.76 -1.30 12.17
CA ALA A 430 0.06 -0.05 12.31
C ALA A 430 0.92 1.19 12.10
N VAL A 431 2.16 1.19 12.62
CA VAL A 431 3.13 2.27 12.39
C VAL A 431 3.57 2.30 10.92
N VAL A 432 3.77 1.15 10.28
CA VAL A 432 4.09 1.07 8.85
C VAL A 432 2.98 1.68 8.01
N GLU A 433 1.71 1.39 8.30
CA GLU A 433 0.58 1.96 7.57
C GLU A 433 0.42 3.47 7.83
N LEU A 434 0.69 3.93 9.06
CA LEU A 434 0.74 5.35 9.41
C LEU A 434 1.78 6.13 8.60
N LEU A 435 2.92 5.50 8.28
CA LEU A 435 3.98 6.10 7.47
C LEU A 435 3.76 5.90 5.96
N SER A 436 3.16 4.78 5.54
CA SER A 436 2.98 4.44 4.13
C SER A 436 1.79 5.15 3.49
N SER A 437 0.70 5.35 4.25
CA SER A 437 -0.54 5.91 3.72
C SER A 437 -0.43 7.36 3.25
N PRO A 438 0.26 8.27 3.99
CA PRO A 438 0.49 9.64 3.52
C PRO A 438 1.27 9.68 2.21
N LEU A 439 2.22 8.77 1.98
CA LEU A 439 3.04 8.73 0.76
C LEU A 439 2.21 8.52 -0.50
N ARG A 440 1.14 7.73 -0.40
CA ARG A 440 0.24 7.44 -1.53
C ARG A 440 -0.61 8.65 -1.93
N THR A 441 -0.85 9.57 -0.99
CA THR A 441 -1.79 10.70 -1.18
C THR A 441 -1.05 12.03 -1.35
N LEU A 442 -0.02 12.29 -0.53
CA LEU A 442 0.70 13.56 -0.44
C LEU A 442 1.95 13.64 -1.33
N SER A 443 2.42 12.53 -1.92
CA SER A 443 3.64 12.48 -2.75
C SER A 443 4.86 13.14 -2.07
N LEU A 444 5.45 14.20 -2.65
CA LEU A 444 6.62 14.90 -2.10
C LEU A 444 6.32 15.77 -0.88
N SER A 445 5.06 16.14 -0.62
CA SER A 445 4.69 16.92 0.58
C SER A 445 4.93 16.15 1.89
N VAL A 446 5.14 14.83 1.83
CA VAL A 446 5.56 14.03 2.98
C VAL A 446 6.94 14.45 3.51
N LEU A 447 7.78 15.07 2.68
CA LEU A 447 9.09 15.59 3.10
C LEU A 447 9.01 16.80 4.05
N GLU A 448 7.81 17.36 4.21
CA GLU A 448 7.52 18.44 5.14
C GLU A 448 7.07 17.93 6.53
N LEU A 449 6.85 16.62 6.70
CA LEU A 449 6.44 16.02 7.97
C LEU A 449 7.63 15.89 8.93
N ASP A 450 7.67 16.77 9.93
CA ASP A 450 8.76 16.83 10.92
C ASP A 450 8.82 15.59 11.82
N HIS A 451 7.66 14.95 12.09
CA HIS A 451 7.57 13.82 13.02
C HIS A 451 7.75 12.45 12.36
N PHE A 452 7.83 12.39 11.03
CA PHE A 452 8.07 11.16 10.26
C PHE A 452 9.37 10.42 10.67
N PRO A 453 10.55 11.07 10.73
CA PRO A 453 11.79 10.37 11.12
C PRO A 453 11.78 9.86 12.57
N CYS A 454 11.05 10.51 13.48
CA CYS A 454 10.91 10.04 14.86
C CYS A 454 10.23 8.65 14.91
N LEU A 455 9.16 8.46 14.14
CA LEU A 455 8.45 7.19 14.06
C LEU A 455 9.27 6.07 13.41
N MET A 456 10.06 6.40 12.38
CA MET A 456 11.00 5.45 11.77
C MET A 456 12.01 4.90 12.79
N GLY A 457 12.40 5.67 13.81
CA GLY A 457 13.33 5.23 14.85
C GLY A 457 12.83 4.08 15.74
N TYR A 458 11.51 3.83 15.79
CA TYR A 458 10.91 2.74 16.57
C TYR A 458 10.82 1.41 15.80
N LEU A 459 11.06 1.44 14.49
CA LEU A 459 10.98 0.29 13.60
C LEU A 459 12.30 -0.49 13.57
N ASP A 460 12.25 -1.77 13.19
CA ASP A 460 13.45 -2.56 12.90
C ASP A 460 13.96 -2.29 11.48
N PHE A 461 15.14 -2.81 11.13
CA PHE A 461 15.75 -2.57 9.83
C PHE A 461 14.84 -3.02 8.66
N ASP A 462 14.27 -4.23 8.75
CA ASP A 462 13.44 -4.80 7.68
C ASP A 462 12.18 -3.98 7.43
N THR A 463 11.52 -3.50 8.48
CA THR A 463 10.30 -2.66 8.32
C THR A 463 10.64 -1.25 7.86
N ARG A 464 11.73 -0.63 8.33
CA ARG A 464 12.23 0.64 7.78
C ARG A 464 12.54 0.52 6.29
N LYS A 465 13.13 -0.60 5.87
CA LYS A 465 13.42 -0.91 4.46
C LYS A 465 12.13 -1.05 3.64
N GLN A 466 11.10 -1.72 4.14
CA GLN A 466 9.79 -1.81 3.48
C GLN A 466 9.11 -0.44 3.29
N VAL A 467 9.15 0.42 4.32
CA VAL A 467 8.66 1.81 4.22
C VAL A 467 9.45 2.57 3.16
N ALA A 468 10.78 2.49 3.17
CA ALA A 468 11.64 3.14 2.18
C ALA A 468 11.36 2.67 0.74
N VAL A 469 11.14 1.37 0.50
CA VAL A 469 10.75 0.86 -0.83
C VAL A 469 9.42 1.44 -1.29
N SER A 470 8.46 1.57 -0.38
CA SER A 470 7.14 2.16 -0.66
C SER A 470 7.27 3.65 -0.99
N MET A 471 8.14 4.39 -0.27
CA MET A 471 8.48 5.79 -0.55
C MET A 471 9.05 5.97 -1.96
N VAL A 472 10.09 5.19 -2.30
CA VAL A 472 10.73 5.26 -3.62
C VAL A 472 9.71 4.96 -4.72
N SER A 473 8.86 3.95 -4.52
CA SER A 473 7.84 3.57 -5.50
C SER A 473 6.78 4.66 -5.69
N ALA A 474 6.35 5.32 -4.60
CA ALA A 474 5.39 6.43 -4.67
C ALA A 474 5.97 7.65 -5.41
N VAL A 475 7.23 8.02 -5.12
CA VAL A 475 7.91 9.13 -5.81
C VAL A 475 8.09 8.82 -7.30
N LEU A 476 8.55 7.60 -7.64
CA LEU A 476 8.67 7.15 -9.02
C LEU A 476 7.33 7.14 -9.76
N GLY A 477 6.24 6.77 -9.08
CA GLY A 477 4.88 6.78 -9.64
C GLY A 477 4.33 8.18 -9.89
N SER A 478 4.68 9.15 -9.03
CA SER A 478 4.27 10.55 -9.17
C SER A 478 5.00 11.31 -10.30
N ASN A 479 6.19 10.84 -10.68
CA ASN A 479 7.07 11.46 -11.69
C ASN A 479 7.35 12.96 -11.44
N VAL A 480 7.38 13.38 -10.18
CA VAL A 480 7.72 14.75 -9.79
C VAL A 480 9.24 14.91 -9.71
N ALA A 481 9.76 16.00 -10.25
CA ALA A 481 11.19 16.30 -10.23
C ALA A 481 11.68 16.63 -8.82
N LEU A 482 12.85 16.10 -8.45
CA LEU A 482 13.58 16.46 -7.23
C LEU A 482 14.53 17.62 -7.57
N ASP A 483 14.03 18.84 -7.44
CA ASP A 483 14.69 20.07 -7.93
C ASP A 483 15.33 20.93 -6.81
N GLN A 484 14.97 20.68 -5.54
CA GLN A 484 15.49 21.42 -4.38
C GLN A 484 16.54 20.61 -3.59
N PRO A 485 17.70 21.19 -3.24
CA PRO A 485 18.74 20.52 -2.46
C PRO A 485 18.27 19.99 -1.10
N SER A 486 17.50 20.79 -0.36
CA SER A 486 16.97 20.41 0.95
C SER A 486 16.01 19.22 0.87
N ALA A 487 15.12 19.23 -0.13
CA ALA A 487 14.16 18.14 -0.36
C ALA A 487 14.88 16.84 -0.75
N LEU A 488 15.89 16.92 -1.63
CA LEU A 488 16.69 15.76 -2.02
C LEU A 488 17.45 15.17 -0.82
N THR A 489 18.10 16.00 0.00
CA THR A 489 18.82 15.53 1.19
C THR A 489 17.86 14.83 2.16
N ARG A 490 16.73 15.47 2.50
CA ARG A 490 15.72 14.87 3.40
C ARG A 490 15.18 13.55 2.86
N PHE A 491 14.88 13.49 1.57
CA PHE A 491 14.37 12.27 0.96
C PHE A 491 15.40 11.13 1.03
N LEU A 492 16.67 11.41 0.71
CA LEU A 492 17.75 10.43 0.80
C LEU A 492 17.98 9.96 2.24
N ASP A 493 17.81 10.84 3.23
CA ASP A 493 17.89 10.48 4.65
C ASP A 493 16.73 9.55 5.07
N PHE A 494 15.51 9.79 4.58
CA PHE A 494 14.35 8.91 4.84
C PHE A 494 14.49 7.52 4.21
N ILE A 495 15.11 7.43 3.03
CA ILE A 495 15.39 6.15 2.38
C ILE A 495 16.77 5.58 2.74
N SER A 496 17.39 6.05 3.83
CA SER A 496 18.69 5.58 4.31
C SER A 496 18.84 4.05 4.39
N PRO A 497 17.83 3.23 4.77
CA PRO A 497 17.97 1.77 4.77
C PRO A 497 18.26 1.17 3.38
N LEU A 498 17.90 1.87 2.29
CA LEU A 498 18.20 1.46 0.92
C LEU A 498 19.55 1.99 0.44
N VAL A 499 20.03 3.09 1.02
CA VAL A 499 21.23 3.82 0.61
C VAL A 499 22.47 3.33 1.35
N LEU A 500 22.39 3.08 2.67
CA LEU A 500 23.51 2.65 3.51
C LEU A 500 23.17 1.43 4.36
N ASP A 501 24.19 0.63 4.67
CA ASP A 501 24.08 -0.45 5.65
C ASP A 501 24.10 0.18 7.06
N ALA A 502 23.03 -0.02 7.83
CA ALA A 502 22.89 0.45 9.21
C ALA A 502 23.59 -0.52 10.19
N PRO A 503 23.96 -0.11 11.42
CA PRO A 503 24.61 -1.01 12.39
C PRO A 503 23.74 -2.19 12.83
N ASP A 504 22.42 -2.12 12.62
CA ASP A 504 21.46 -3.19 12.87
C ASP A 504 21.07 -3.98 11.60
N THR A 505 21.86 -3.86 10.52
CA THR A 505 21.67 -4.67 9.30
C THR A 505 21.93 -6.14 9.63
N PRO A 506 21.03 -7.07 9.25
CA PRO A 506 21.23 -8.50 9.47
C PRO A 506 22.50 -9.03 8.79
N LEU A 507 23.29 -9.85 9.48
CA LEU A 507 24.51 -10.47 8.94
C LEU A 507 24.25 -11.28 7.65
N ASP A 508 23.05 -11.86 7.51
CA ASP A 508 22.64 -12.59 6.30
C ASP A 508 22.47 -11.66 5.08
N GLU A 509 22.08 -10.40 5.28
CA GLU A 509 22.11 -9.37 4.21
C GLU A 509 23.55 -8.89 3.92
N GLU A 510 24.48 -9.01 4.86
CA GLU A 510 25.89 -8.66 4.66
C GLU A 510 26.65 -9.74 3.86
N GLU A 511 26.44 -11.03 4.17
CA GLU A 511 27.19 -12.16 3.61
C GLU A 511 26.55 -12.81 2.36
N GLY A 512 25.28 -12.54 2.03
CA GLY A 512 24.46 -13.44 1.21
C GLY A 512 23.82 -12.91 -0.10
N SER A 513 24.63 -12.72 -1.15
CA SER A 513 24.26 -12.85 -2.57
C SER A 513 23.22 -11.89 -3.21
N ALA A 514 23.27 -11.82 -4.54
CA ALA A 514 22.32 -11.12 -5.40
C ALA A 514 20.90 -11.70 -5.28
N SER A 515 20.19 -11.44 -4.18
CA SER A 515 18.75 -11.67 -4.14
C SER A 515 18.09 -10.80 -5.23
N SER A 516 17.12 -11.37 -5.95
CA SER A 516 16.39 -10.60 -6.96
C SER A 516 15.72 -9.38 -6.35
N SER A 517 15.33 -9.46 -5.06
CA SER A 517 14.79 -8.36 -4.26
C SER A 517 15.80 -7.20 -4.15
N PHE A 518 17.02 -7.45 -3.68
CA PHE A 518 18.04 -6.41 -3.53
C PHE A 518 18.35 -5.73 -4.87
N SER A 519 18.44 -6.51 -5.95
CA SER A 519 18.64 -5.94 -7.30
C SER A 519 17.47 -5.05 -7.72
N ALA A 520 16.22 -5.49 -7.49
CA ALA A 520 15.03 -4.69 -7.81
C ALA A 520 14.94 -3.40 -6.98
N GLU A 521 15.26 -3.48 -5.69
CA GLU A 521 15.34 -2.33 -4.78
C GLU A 521 16.37 -1.30 -5.28
N GLN A 522 17.60 -1.74 -5.57
CA GLN A 522 18.65 -0.87 -6.07
C GLN A 522 18.37 -0.32 -7.47
N GLN A 523 17.65 -1.06 -8.32
CA GLN A 523 17.14 -0.54 -9.59
C GLN A 523 16.10 0.56 -9.40
N ASN A 524 15.29 0.52 -8.33
CA ASN A 524 14.37 1.60 -8.04
C ASN A 524 15.12 2.85 -7.52
N VAL A 525 16.14 2.67 -6.67
CA VAL A 525 17.01 3.77 -6.26
C VAL A 525 17.74 4.38 -7.47
N SER A 526 18.21 3.56 -8.41
CA SER A 526 18.91 4.05 -9.60
C SER A 526 18.00 4.89 -10.51
N LYS A 527 16.70 4.56 -10.59
CA LYS A 527 15.71 5.36 -11.34
C LYS A 527 15.49 6.75 -10.75
N LEU A 528 15.68 6.94 -9.44
CA LEU A 528 15.53 8.26 -8.80
C LEU A 528 16.47 9.30 -9.40
N VAL A 529 17.64 8.89 -9.89
CA VAL A 529 18.60 9.79 -10.54
C VAL A 529 17.97 10.49 -11.75
N HIS A 530 17.05 9.83 -12.46
CA HIS A 530 16.35 10.42 -13.60
C HIS A 530 15.32 11.49 -13.20
N LEU A 531 14.88 11.49 -11.94
CA LEU A 531 14.00 12.52 -11.39
C LEU A 531 14.77 13.72 -10.83
N ILE A 532 16.08 13.61 -10.63
CA ILE A 532 16.92 14.73 -10.22
C ILE A 532 17.09 15.65 -11.43
N HIS A 533 16.33 16.75 -11.44
CA HIS A 533 16.38 17.71 -12.52
C HIS A 533 16.09 19.11 -12.02
N ASN A 534 16.95 20.05 -12.38
CA ASN A 534 16.71 21.48 -12.24
C ASN A 534 16.99 22.19 -13.57
N PRO A 535 16.20 23.23 -13.96
CA PRO A 535 16.48 24.06 -15.12
C PRO A 535 17.82 24.81 -14.99
N ASP A 536 18.17 25.29 -13.79
CA ASP A 536 19.45 25.92 -13.51
C ASP A 536 20.57 24.86 -13.46
N THR A 537 21.56 25.00 -14.33
CA THR A 537 22.68 24.06 -14.43
C THR A 537 23.54 24.01 -13.18
N ASP A 538 23.67 25.12 -12.44
CA ASP A 538 24.49 25.16 -11.21
C ASP A 538 23.80 24.41 -10.08
N LEU A 539 22.48 24.65 -9.89
CA LEU A 539 21.66 23.91 -8.93
C LEU A 539 21.57 22.42 -9.30
N HIS A 540 21.41 22.11 -10.60
CA HIS A 540 21.39 20.73 -11.07
C HIS A 540 22.69 20.01 -10.70
N PHE A 541 23.86 20.63 -10.93
CA PHE A 541 25.13 20.03 -10.54
C PHE A 541 25.24 19.84 -9.01
N ALA A 542 24.77 20.81 -8.22
CA ALA A 542 24.74 20.69 -6.77
C ALA A 542 23.89 19.49 -6.29
N LEU A 543 22.72 19.25 -6.91
CA LEU A 543 21.88 18.09 -6.63
C LEU A 543 22.61 16.76 -6.94
N LEU A 544 23.30 16.69 -8.09
CA LEU A 544 24.11 15.51 -8.45
C LEU A 544 25.26 15.28 -7.46
N CYS A 545 25.87 16.35 -6.93
CA CYS A 545 26.88 16.24 -5.87
C CYS A 545 26.31 15.66 -4.57
N ILE A 546 25.12 16.12 -4.14
CA ILE A 546 24.43 15.58 -2.95
C ILE A 546 24.13 14.09 -3.13
N ALA A 547 23.58 13.72 -4.29
CA ALA A 547 23.29 12.32 -4.61
C ALA A 547 24.58 11.48 -4.60
N ARG A 548 25.69 12.01 -5.13
CA ARG A 548 26.99 11.32 -5.16
C ARG A 548 27.55 11.04 -3.78
N GLU A 549 27.47 12.03 -2.90
CA GLU A 549 27.96 11.97 -1.52
C GLU A 549 27.19 10.89 -0.77
N LYS A 550 25.86 10.96 -0.78
CA LYS A 550 24.99 10.00 -0.09
C LYS A 550 25.09 8.58 -0.65
N PHE A 551 25.08 8.40 -1.98
CA PHE A 551 25.29 7.07 -2.57
C PHE A 551 26.68 6.52 -2.29
N GLY A 552 27.68 7.39 -2.08
CA GLY A 552 29.04 7.02 -1.69
C GLY A 552 29.12 6.26 -0.36
N GLU A 553 28.20 6.54 0.57
CA GLU A 553 28.13 5.89 1.88
C GLU A 553 27.67 4.43 1.79
N GLY A 554 27.00 4.03 0.70
CA GLY A 554 26.36 2.73 0.52
C GLY A 554 27.26 1.53 0.21
N GLY A 555 28.57 1.78 0.03
CA GLY A 555 29.56 0.76 -0.29
C GLY A 555 29.47 0.17 -1.70
N LEU A 556 30.47 -0.65 -2.06
CA LEU A 556 30.70 -1.15 -3.42
C LEU A 556 29.49 -1.93 -4.02
N ARG A 557 28.68 -2.58 -3.17
CA ARG A 557 27.54 -3.40 -3.59
C ARG A 557 26.39 -2.57 -4.19
N ARG A 558 26.17 -1.34 -3.72
CA ARG A 558 25.12 -0.43 -4.17
C ARG A 558 25.61 0.48 -5.29
N LEU A 559 26.87 0.91 -5.21
CA LEU A 559 27.50 1.80 -6.20
C LEU A 559 27.43 1.28 -7.64
N ARG A 560 27.48 -0.04 -7.85
CA ARG A 560 27.33 -0.65 -9.18
C ARG A 560 26.00 -0.33 -9.88
N TYR A 561 24.96 0.04 -9.13
CA TYR A 561 23.64 0.39 -9.67
C TYR A 561 23.41 1.90 -9.73
N THR A 562 23.87 2.65 -8.72
CA THR A 562 23.57 4.09 -8.57
C THR A 562 24.56 5.00 -9.29
N LEU A 563 25.84 4.63 -9.40
CA LEU A 563 26.84 5.46 -10.08
C LEU A 563 26.65 5.56 -11.60
N PRO A 564 26.33 4.48 -12.35
CA PRO A 564 26.16 4.58 -13.80
C PRO A 564 25.14 5.63 -14.25
N PRO A 565 23.88 5.66 -13.74
CA PRO A 565 22.93 6.69 -14.14
C PRO A 565 23.36 8.09 -13.68
N LEU A 566 24.06 8.20 -12.54
CA LEU A 566 24.56 9.48 -12.04
C LEU A 566 25.65 10.08 -12.94
N VAL A 567 26.56 9.24 -13.44
CA VAL A 567 27.56 9.64 -14.44
C VAL A 567 26.90 10.07 -15.74
N ILE A 568 25.91 9.31 -16.22
CA ILE A 568 25.18 9.66 -17.46
C ILE A 568 24.44 10.99 -17.30
N ALA A 569 23.77 11.22 -16.17
CA ALA A 569 23.10 12.49 -15.88
C ALA A 569 24.09 13.66 -15.82
N ALA A 570 25.25 13.47 -15.20
CA ALA A 570 26.32 14.49 -15.18
C ALA A 570 26.88 14.77 -16.59
N LEU A 571 27.05 13.74 -17.43
CA LEU A 571 27.49 13.92 -18.82
C LEU A 571 26.46 14.68 -19.67
N GLN A 572 25.16 14.43 -19.45
CA GLN A 572 24.08 15.18 -20.11
C GLN A 572 24.00 16.65 -19.69
N LEU A 573 24.53 16.99 -18.52
CA LEU A 573 24.62 18.38 -18.04
C LEU A 573 25.71 19.18 -18.77
N VAL A 574 26.76 18.53 -19.29
CA VAL A 574 27.89 19.21 -19.94
C VAL A 574 27.45 20.07 -21.12
N PRO A 575 26.71 19.57 -22.13
CA PRO A 575 26.23 20.40 -23.23
C PRO A 575 25.38 21.59 -22.75
N ARG A 576 24.52 21.40 -21.74
CA ARG A 576 23.67 22.47 -21.19
C ARG A 576 24.48 23.60 -20.55
N ILE A 577 25.57 23.27 -19.85
CA ILE A 577 26.49 24.27 -19.28
C ILE A 577 27.18 25.06 -20.41
N LEU A 578 27.59 24.38 -21.48
CA LEU A 578 28.22 25.03 -22.63
C LEU A 578 27.24 25.93 -23.37
N ASP A 579 26.00 25.47 -23.58
CA ASP A 579 24.92 26.27 -24.19
C ASP A 579 24.66 27.55 -23.37
N ARG A 580 24.50 27.42 -22.04
CA ARG A 580 24.33 28.57 -21.12
C ARG A 580 25.52 29.53 -21.17
N ALA A 581 26.74 29.00 -21.29
CA ALA A 581 27.94 29.84 -21.40
C ALA A 581 27.99 30.61 -22.73
N GLU A 582 27.62 29.99 -23.85
CA GLU A 582 27.54 30.63 -25.16
C GLU A 582 26.42 31.68 -25.24
N GLU A 583 25.23 31.36 -24.72
CA GLU A 583 24.08 32.30 -24.65
C GLU A 583 24.43 33.55 -23.84
N HIS A 584 25.13 33.38 -22.72
CA HIS A 584 25.61 34.50 -21.92
C HIS A 584 26.64 35.36 -22.68
N GLN A 585 27.55 34.73 -23.46
CA GLN A 585 28.49 35.46 -24.30
C GLN A 585 27.81 36.22 -25.45
N ARG A 586 26.69 35.71 -25.97
CA ARG A 586 25.88 36.36 -27.01
C ARG A 586 24.97 37.47 -26.46
N GLY A 587 24.72 37.48 -25.14
CA GLY A 587 23.83 38.43 -24.48
C GLY A 587 22.35 38.06 -24.55
N ASP A 588 22.03 36.81 -24.90
CA ASP A 588 20.66 36.29 -25.09
C ASP A 588 20.08 35.62 -23.83
N SER A 589 20.83 35.59 -22.72
CA SER A 589 20.43 34.86 -21.50
C SER A 589 19.92 35.79 -20.39
N ASP A 590 18.76 35.47 -19.84
CA ASP A 590 18.22 36.06 -18.60
C ASP A 590 18.95 35.55 -17.34
N LEU A 591 19.71 34.45 -17.45
CA LEU A 591 20.44 33.82 -16.35
C LEU A 591 21.91 34.29 -16.28
N PRO A 592 22.52 34.37 -15.09
CA PRO A 592 23.93 34.69 -14.96
C PRO A 592 24.80 33.62 -15.61
N ALA A 593 26.05 33.96 -15.95
CA ALA A 593 27.03 32.99 -16.44
C ALA A 593 27.12 31.76 -15.52
N PRO A 594 27.32 30.55 -16.07
CA PRO A 594 27.44 29.34 -15.25
C PRO A 594 28.64 29.46 -14.32
N THR A 595 28.41 29.26 -13.02
CA THR A 595 29.49 29.31 -12.02
C THR A 595 30.32 28.03 -12.04
N VAL A 596 29.67 26.91 -12.32
CA VAL A 596 30.28 25.59 -12.48
C VAL A 596 30.75 25.43 -13.92
N SER A 597 32.07 25.26 -14.11
CA SER A 597 32.61 24.93 -15.43
C SER A 597 32.37 23.46 -15.78
N ALA A 598 32.25 23.16 -17.07
CA ALA A 598 32.19 21.78 -17.56
C ALA A 598 33.41 20.94 -17.13
N LYS A 599 34.58 21.57 -16.91
CA LYS A 599 35.77 20.88 -16.37
C LYS A 599 35.53 20.30 -14.97
N LYS A 600 34.77 21.01 -14.12
CA LYS A 600 34.41 20.54 -12.78
C LYS A 600 33.44 19.34 -12.85
N VAL A 601 32.53 19.34 -13.83
CA VAL A 601 31.65 18.20 -14.10
C VAL A 601 32.45 16.98 -14.58
N PHE A 602 33.44 17.18 -15.45
CA PHE A 602 34.36 16.11 -15.85
C PHE A 602 35.18 15.57 -14.67
N GLN A 603 35.69 16.41 -13.77
CA GLN A 603 36.36 15.94 -12.55
C GLN A 603 35.42 15.07 -11.67
N PHE A 604 34.15 15.46 -11.55
CA PHE A 604 33.13 14.67 -10.86
C PHE A 604 32.87 13.32 -11.54
N VAL A 605 32.75 13.31 -12.88
CA VAL A 605 32.58 12.07 -13.66
C VAL A 605 33.79 11.17 -13.51
N HIS A 606 35.00 11.73 -13.57
CA HIS A 606 36.24 10.97 -13.40
C HIS A 606 36.27 10.27 -12.04
N GLY A 607 36.08 11.01 -10.94
CA GLY A 607 36.05 10.42 -9.59
C GLY A 607 34.96 9.37 -9.40
N SER A 608 33.82 9.53 -10.08
CA SER A 608 32.71 8.56 -10.06
C SER A 608 33.04 7.29 -10.84
N CYS A 609 33.61 7.41 -12.03
CA CYS A 609 34.06 6.27 -12.82
C CYS A 609 35.20 5.51 -12.13
N THR A 610 36.19 6.20 -11.56
CA THR A 610 37.30 5.56 -10.83
C THR A 610 36.80 4.73 -9.64
N GLN A 611 35.82 5.21 -8.88
CA GLN A 611 35.21 4.39 -7.82
C GLN A 611 34.42 3.20 -8.39
N LEU A 612 33.72 3.41 -9.51
CA LEU A 612 32.97 2.33 -10.18
C LEU A 612 33.89 1.21 -10.70
N VAL A 613 35.15 1.49 -11.04
CA VAL A 613 36.13 0.46 -11.47
C VAL A 613 36.22 -0.66 -10.43
N GLN A 614 36.25 -0.31 -9.15
CA GLN A 614 36.35 -1.28 -8.04
C GLN A 614 35.13 -2.20 -7.91
N CYS A 615 33.97 -1.81 -8.45
CA CYS A 615 32.72 -2.57 -8.34
C CYS A 615 32.32 -3.25 -9.64
N ASN A 616 32.50 -2.55 -10.78
CA ASN A 616 32.09 -2.95 -12.11
C ASN A 616 32.98 -2.27 -13.17
N ALA A 617 34.17 -2.81 -13.35
CA ALA A 617 35.17 -2.33 -14.30
C ALA A 617 34.64 -2.22 -15.74
N GLN A 618 33.83 -3.18 -16.20
CA GLN A 618 33.30 -3.15 -17.58
C GLN A 618 32.34 -1.97 -17.80
N ALA A 619 31.46 -1.67 -16.83
CA ALA A 619 30.59 -0.51 -16.93
C ALA A 619 31.38 0.80 -16.81
N ALA A 620 32.36 0.86 -15.90
CA ALA A 620 33.22 2.03 -15.73
C ALA A 620 33.99 2.37 -17.03
N LEU A 621 34.56 1.38 -17.70
CA LEU A 621 35.26 1.56 -18.97
C LEU A 621 34.35 2.16 -20.05
N ARG A 622 33.13 1.63 -20.20
CA ARG A 622 32.15 2.19 -21.14
C ARG A 622 31.78 3.63 -20.82
N LEU A 623 31.65 3.96 -19.53
CA LEU A 623 31.38 5.33 -19.10
C LEU A 623 32.58 6.26 -19.32
N PHE A 624 33.82 5.78 -19.17
CA PHE A 624 35.01 6.53 -19.57
C PHE A 624 35.03 6.81 -21.08
N LEU A 625 34.66 5.83 -21.91
CA LEU A 625 34.53 6.05 -23.36
C LEU A 625 33.44 7.07 -23.69
N MET A 626 32.26 6.97 -23.06
CA MET A 626 31.20 7.97 -23.21
C MET A 626 31.66 9.37 -22.74
N ALA A 627 32.39 9.45 -21.63
CA ALA A 627 32.94 10.71 -21.14
C ALA A 627 33.96 11.31 -22.10
N ALA A 628 34.80 10.49 -22.72
CA ALA A 628 35.73 10.91 -23.78
C ALA A 628 34.98 11.48 -24.99
N ILE A 629 33.89 10.84 -25.43
CA ILE A 629 33.06 11.34 -26.55
C ILE A 629 32.45 12.70 -26.23
N VAL A 630 31.90 12.87 -25.01
CA VAL A 630 31.32 14.15 -24.59
C VAL A 630 32.40 15.23 -24.43
N ALA A 631 33.60 14.86 -23.96
CA ALA A 631 34.75 15.77 -23.87
C ALA A 631 35.26 16.20 -25.26
N ASP A 632 35.31 15.31 -26.24
CA ASP A 632 35.64 15.65 -27.63
C ASP A 632 34.60 16.59 -28.24
N GLY A 633 33.32 16.32 -28.01
CA GLY A 633 32.22 17.21 -28.40
C GLY A 633 32.32 18.61 -27.78
N ALA A 634 32.73 18.70 -26.51
CA ALA A 634 33.01 19.97 -25.84
C ALA A 634 34.24 20.69 -26.45
N ASN A 635 35.27 19.93 -26.81
CA ASN A 635 36.47 20.46 -27.46
C ASN A 635 36.18 20.95 -28.89
N LEU A 636 35.25 20.35 -29.62
CA LEU A 636 34.79 20.84 -30.92
C LEU A 636 34.18 22.25 -30.82
N ARG A 637 33.44 22.53 -29.74
CA ARG A 637 32.85 23.84 -29.49
C ARG A 637 33.87 24.86 -28.97
N PHE A 638 34.77 24.42 -28.10
CA PHE A 638 35.84 25.24 -27.52
C PHE A 638 37.22 24.58 -27.76
N PRO A 639 37.82 24.79 -28.96
CA PRO A 639 39.07 24.15 -29.34
C PRO A 639 40.21 24.37 -28.33
N GLY A 640 40.93 23.30 -28.01
CA GLY A 640 42.10 23.31 -27.12
C GLY A 640 41.77 23.34 -25.62
N SER A 641 40.50 23.35 -25.23
CA SER A 641 40.10 23.43 -23.81
C SER A 641 39.88 22.07 -23.14
N TYR A 642 39.52 21.04 -23.92
CA TYR A 642 39.07 19.72 -23.42
C TYR A 642 39.81 18.53 -24.06
N GLU A 643 40.77 18.75 -24.95
CA GLU A 643 41.58 17.70 -25.59
C GLU A 643 42.31 16.83 -24.54
N ALA A 644 43.00 17.45 -23.59
CA ALA A 644 43.70 16.73 -22.52
C ALA A 644 42.75 15.87 -21.66
N ILE A 645 41.51 16.32 -21.46
CA ILE A 645 40.49 15.57 -20.72
C ILE A 645 40.03 14.36 -21.53
N THR A 646 39.86 14.53 -22.84
CA THR A 646 39.52 13.45 -23.78
C THR A 646 40.61 12.37 -23.78
N TYR A 647 41.88 12.79 -23.87
CA TYR A 647 43.02 11.89 -23.82
C TYR A 647 43.13 11.14 -22.48
N GLU A 648 42.91 11.84 -21.37
CA GLU A 648 42.93 11.25 -20.03
C GLU A 648 41.87 10.15 -19.90
N TYR A 649 40.62 10.40 -20.31
CA TYR A 649 39.57 9.39 -20.23
C TYR A 649 39.84 8.16 -21.10
N LEU A 650 40.37 8.35 -22.32
CA LEU A 650 40.77 7.22 -23.16
C LEU A 650 41.91 6.41 -22.52
N THR A 651 42.85 7.09 -21.87
CA THR A 651 43.95 6.44 -21.15
C THR A 651 43.45 5.68 -19.92
N GLN A 652 42.56 6.26 -19.11
CA GLN A 652 41.95 5.60 -17.96
C GLN A 652 41.10 4.38 -18.38
N ALA A 653 40.38 4.47 -19.50
CA ALA A 653 39.67 3.32 -20.06
C ALA A 653 40.64 2.18 -20.44
N LEU A 654 41.80 2.50 -21.03
CA LEU A 654 42.83 1.51 -21.36
C LEU A 654 43.46 0.90 -20.10
N VAL A 655 43.77 1.70 -19.08
CA VAL A 655 44.27 1.18 -17.79
C VAL A 655 43.26 0.22 -17.17
N CYS A 656 41.97 0.60 -17.15
CA CYS A 656 40.90 -0.28 -16.67
C CYS A 656 40.81 -1.60 -17.48
N TYR A 657 41.01 -1.54 -18.79
CA TYR A 657 41.06 -2.73 -19.65
C TYR A 657 42.25 -3.64 -19.30
N GLU A 658 43.41 -3.06 -19.02
CA GLU A 658 44.65 -3.79 -18.73
C GLU A 658 44.66 -4.46 -17.36
N GLU A 659 44.19 -3.75 -16.33
CA GLU A 659 44.34 -4.18 -14.94
C GLU A 659 43.16 -5.02 -14.44
N GLU A 660 41.93 -4.70 -14.86
CA GLU A 660 40.71 -5.26 -14.24
C GLU A 660 39.96 -6.27 -15.12
N ILE A 661 40.05 -6.17 -16.45
CA ILE A 661 39.29 -7.04 -17.37
C ILE A 661 40.10 -8.29 -17.73
N SER A 662 39.71 -9.44 -17.17
CA SER A 662 40.37 -10.74 -17.43
C SER A 662 39.61 -11.68 -18.37
N ASP A 663 38.28 -11.51 -18.51
CA ASP A 663 37.47 -12.40 -19.35
C ASP A 663 37.75 -12.19 -20.85
N SER A 664 38.16 -13.26 -21.55
CA SER A 664 38.57 -13.21 -22.95
C SER A 664 37.48 -12.75 -23.90
N LYS A 665 36.20 -13.07 -23.64
CA LYS A 665 35.08 -12.65 -24.51
C LYS A 665 34.79 -11.17 -24.33
N SER A 666 34.79 -10.70 -23.08
CA SER A 666 34.62 -9.29 -22.74
C SER A 666 35.77 -8.44 -23.28
N GLN A 667 37.02 -8.91 -23.17
CA GLN A 667 38.19 -8.27 -23.76
C GLN A 667 38.02 -8.02 -25.27
N PHE A 668 37.61 -9.05 -26.02
CA PHE A 668 37.36 -8.93 -27.47
C PHE A 668 36.26 -7.90 -27.80
N ASN A 669 35.13 -7.97 -27.10
CA ASN A 669 34.01 -7.05 -27.32
C ASN A 669 34.40 -5.60 -27.01
N LEU A 670 35.09 -5.38 -25.90
CA LEU A 670 35.53 -4.05 -25.47
C LEU A 670 36.52 -3.42 -26.45
N ILE A 671 37.43 -4.18 -27.07
CA ILE A 671 38.29 -3.66 -28.14
C ILE A 671 37.46 -3.13 -29.32
N SER A 672 36.40 -3.84 -29.70
CA SER A 672 35.51 -3.39 -30.77
C SER A 672 34.78 -2.09 -30.36
N GLU A 673 34.36 -1.98 -29.10
CA GLU A 673 33.76 -0.75 -28.54
C GLU A 673 34.77 0.41 -28.50
N PHE A 674 36.04 0.18 -28.14
CA PHE A 674 37.12 1.17 -28.21
C PHE A 674 37.28 1.71 -29.63
N VAL A 675 37.42 0.82 -30.61
CA VAL A 675 37.60 1.23 -32.01
C VAL A 675 36.38 1.99 -32.50
N GLY A 676 35.18 1.51 -32.21
CA GLY A 676 33.94 2.20 -32.60
C GLY A 676 33.82 3.61 -32.00
N SER A 677 34.21 3.76 -30.72
CA SER A 677 34.18 5.05 -30.02
C SER A 677 35.21 6.02 -30.61
N VAL A 678 36.47 5.59 -30.75
CA VAL A 678 37.56 6.43 -31.25
C VAL A 678 37.34 6.82 -32.71
N VAL A 679 37.02 5.86 -33.58
CA VAL A 679 36.84 6.14 -35.02
C VAL A 679 35.57 6.94 -35.30
N GLY A 680 34.47 6.61 -34.60
CA GLY A 680 33.17 7.18 -34.91
C GLY A 680 32.94 8.57 -34.32
N HIS A 681 33.58 8.90 -33.20
CA HIS A 681 33.16 10.03 -32.37
C HIS A 681 34.31 10.92 -31.86
N ILE A 682 35.57 10.49 -31.93
CA ILE A 682 36.72 11.28 -31.47
C ILE A 682 37.41 11.92 -32.67
N HIS A 683 37.34 13.25 -32.78
CA HIS A 683 37.85 13.98 -33.94
C HIS A 683 38.91 15.03 -33.61
N THR A 684 38.99 15.48 -32.36
CA THR A 684 39.79 16.64 -31.98
C THR A 684 41.12 16.30 -31.30
N LEU A 685 41.41 15.02 -31.14
CA LEU A 685 42.63 14.55 -30.51
C LEU A 685 43.86 14.90 -31.37
N GLU A 686 44.93 15.36 -30.74
CA GLU A 686 46.18 15.66 -31.46
C GLU A 686 46.74 14.39 -32.11
N LYS A 687 47.44 14.56 -33.25
CA LYS A 687 47.94 13.44 -34.05
C LYS A 687 48.81 12.47 -33.23
N GLU A 688 49.71 13.00 -32.41
CA GLU A 688 50.60 12.20 -31.55
C GLU A 688 49.80 11.40 -30.51
N ASN A 689 48.84 12.04 -29.85
CA ASN A 689 47.96 11.42 -28.86
C ASN A 689 47.08 10.33 -29.49
N TYR A 690 46.55 10.58 -30.69
CA TYR A 690 45.75 9.62 -31.45
C TYR A 690 46.56 8.39 -31.89
N GLU A 691 47.78 8.61 -32.39
CA GLU A 691 48.69 7.52 -32.77
C GLU A 691 49.06 6.66 -31.58
N ASN A 692 49.30 7.26 -30.41
CA ASN A 692 49.59 6.57 -29.15
C ASN A 692 48.43 5.69 -28.70
N ILE A 693 47.20 6.23 -28.64
CA ILE A 693 46.00 5.46 -28.26
C ILE A 693 45.75 4.33 -29.26
N SER A 694 45.81 4.62 -30.57
CA SER A 694 45.59 3.63 -31.62
C SER A 694 46.61 2.49 -31.59
N ALA A 695 47.88 2.82 -31.32
CA ALA A 695 48.93 1.82 -31.15
C ALA A 695 48.68 0.92 -29.93
N LYS A 696 48.30 1.49 -28.78
CA LYS A 696 47.96 0.73 -27.57
C LYS A 696 46.77 -0.21 -27.81
N ILE A 697 45.65 0.29 -28.35
CA ILE A 697 44.46 -0.54 -28.67
C ILE A 697 44.85 -1.71 -29.57
N THR A 698 45.63 -1.45 -30.63
CA THR A 698 46.10 -2.48 -31.56
C THR A 698 47.05 -3.49 -30.88
N GLN A 699 47.88 -3.03 -29.94
CA GLN A 699 48.75 -3.90 -29.15
C GLN A 699 47.93 -4.83 -28.25
N HIS A 700 46.86 -4.36 -27.62
CA HIS A 700 45.97 -5.22 -26.81
C HIS A 700 45.20 -6.21 -27.68
N ALA A 701 44.70 -5.78 -28.85
CA ALA A 701 44.10 -6.69 -29.82
C ALA A 701 45.07 -7.82 -30.22
N ALA A 702 46.35 -7.49 -30.40
CA ALA A 702 47.38 -8.46 -30.69
C ALA A 702 47.79 -9.37 -29.51
N LYS A 703 47.38 -9.08 -28.28
CA LYS A 703 47.66 -9.90 -27.09
C LYS A 703 46.49 -10.83 -26.73
N LEU A 704 45.36 -10.78 -27.44
CA LEU A 704 44.23 -11.69 -27.22
C LEU A 704 44.65 -13.16 -27.36
N LEU A 705 44.15 -14.01 -26.46
CA LEU A 705 44.52 -15.42 -26.37
C LEU A 705 43.97 -16.27 -27.52
N LYS A 706 42.70 -16.04 -27.88
CA LYS A 706 42.02 -16.79 -28.94
C LYS A 706 42.38 -16.24 -30.31
N ARG A 707 42.97 -17.06 -31.18
CA ARG A 707 43.42 -16.67 -32.52
C ARG A 707 42.30 -16.10 -33.41
N PRO A 708 41.08 -16.65 -33.45
CA PRO A 708 40.00 -16.07 -34.25
C PRO A 708 39.60 -14.67 -33.78
N ASP A 709 39.48 -14.47 -32.47
CA ASP A 709 39.13 -13.19 -31.85
C ASP A 709 40.27 -12.17 -32.03
N GLN A 710 41.52 -12.62 -31.88
CA GLN A 710 42.73 -11.84 -32.16
C GLN A 710 42.74 -11.33 -33.61
N CYS A 711 42.45 -12.21 -34.58
CA CYS A 711 42.39 -11.87 -36.00
C CYS A 711 41.31 -10.81 -36.26
N ARG A 712 40.08 -11.03 -35.79
CA ARG A 712 38.95 -10.10 -35.95
C ARG A 712 39.18 -8.77 -35.24
N ALA A 713 39.79 -8.77 -34.06
CA ALA A 713 40.07 -7.54 -33.32
C ALA A 713 41.11 -6.68 -34.02
N ILE A 714 42.23 -7.26 -34.51
CA ILE A 714 43.24 -6.53 -35.30
C ILE A 714 42.62 -6.03 -36.60
N LEU A 715 41.77 -6.83 -37.23
CA LEU A 715 41.05 -6.46 -38.43
C LEU A 715 40.15 -5.24 -38.18
N THR A 716 39.47 -5.17 -37.04
CA THR A 716 38.72 -3.98 -36.62
C THR A 716 39.66 -2.80 -36.33
N CYS A 717 40.79 -3.02 -35.67
CA CYS A 717 41.79 -1.97 -35.39
C CYS A 717 42.35 -1.30 -36.66
N SER A 718 42.33 -1.97 -37.82
CA SER A 718 42.74 -1.34 -39.08
C SER A 718 41.93 -0.09 -39.44
N HIS A 719 40.69 0.04 -38.93
CA HIS A 719 39.86 1.24 -39.11
C HIS A 719 40.41 2.48 -38.40
N LEU A 720 41.15 2.31 -37.29
CA LEU A 720 41.79 3.40 -36.55
C LEU A 720 42.74 4.21 -37.44
N PHE A 721 43.39 3.54 -38.39
CA PHE A 721 44.44 4.12 -39.22
C PHE A 721 43.95 4.67 -40.58
N TRP A 722 42.65 4.55 -40.90
CA TRP A 722 42.15 4.92 -42.24
C TRP A 722 40.90 5.80 -42.25
N ASN A 723 40.01 5.61 -41.29
CA ASN A 723 38.69 6.26 -41.34
C ASN A 723 38.73 7.74 -40.92
N ASN A 724 39.68 8.13 -40.06
CA ASN A 724 39.91 9.53 -39.75
C ASN A 724 40.80 10.16 -40.83
N GLU A 725 40.27 11.12 -41.59
CA GLU A 725 40.98 11.74 -42.72
C GLU A 725 42.27 12.46 -42.30
N SER A 726 42.29 12.99 -41.07
CA SER A 726 43.43 13.75 -40.54
C SER A 726 44.62 12.87 -40.12
N VAL A 727 44.40 11.56 -39.92
CA VAL A 727 45.41 10.62 -39.38
C VAL A 727 45.52 9.34 -40.22
N ARG A 728 45.32 9.44 -41.55
CA ARG A 728 45.44 8.28 -42.45
C ARG A 728 46.89 7.77 -42.54
N ASP A 729 47.04 6.46 -42.35
CA ASP A 729 48.30 5.73 -42.51
C ASP A 729 48.04 4.43 -43.28
N SER A 730 48.26 4.48 -44.59
CA SER A 730 48.08 3.36 -45.52
C SER A 730 48.95 2.16 -45.18
N ARG A 731 50.17 2.41 -44.73
CA ARG A 731 51.16 1.38 -44.40
C ARG A 731 50.75 0.60 -43.17
N ARG A 732 50.30 1.28 -42.10
CA ARG A 732 49.82 0.60 -40.89
C ARG A 732 48.56 -0.23 -41.13
N VAL A 733 47.68 0.20 -42.04
CA VAL A 733 46.54 -0.62 -42.49
C VAL A 733 47.03 -1.91 -43.14
N LEU A 734 47.97 -1.83 -44.09
CA LEU A 734 48.53 -3.01 -44.74
C LEU A 734 49.23 -3.95 -43.74
N GLU A 735 49.99 -3.41 -42.79
CA GLU A 735 50.64 -4.18 -41.73
C GLU A 735 49.62 -4.95 -40.86
N CYS A 736 48.49 -4.32 -40.51
CA CYS A 736 47.39 -4.98 -39.79
C CYS A 736 46.80 -6.13 -40.61
N LEU A 737 46.49 -5.87 -41.89
CA LEU A 737 45.90 -6.86 -42.79
C LEU A 737 46.83 -8.07 -43.04
N GLN A 738 48.13 -7.83 -43.25
CA GLN A 738 49.13 -8.90 -43.41
C GLN A 738 49.30 -9.71 -42.12
N LYS A 739 49.21 -9.05 -40.96
CA LYS A 739 49.25 -9.74 -39.66
C LYS A 739 48.01 -10.60 -39.45
N CYS A 740 46.82 -10.12 -39.84
CA CYS A 740 45.59 -10.91 -39.80
C CYS A 740 45.68 -12.17 -40.67
N LEU A 741 46.26 -12.10 -41.87
CA LEU A 741 46.47 -13.27 -42.73
C LEU A 741 47.30 -14.36 -42.03
N LYS A 742 48.44 -13.98 -41.45
CA LYS A 742 49.30 -14.92 -40.70
C LYS A 742 48.57 -15.56 -39.51
N ILE A 743 47.72 -14.79 -38.81
CA ILE A 743 46.95 -15.31 -37.66
C ILE A 743 45.80 -16.21 -38.14
N ALA A 744 45.15 -15.88 -39.26
CA ALA A 744 44.12 -16.70 -39.88
C ALA A 744 44.68 -18.04 -40.34
N ASP A 745 45.87 -18.07 -40.96
CA ASP A 745 46.58 -19.32 -41.32
C ASP A 745 46.74 -20.24 -40.10
N ILE A 746 47.27 -19.69 -38.99
CA ILE A 746 47.48 -20.44 -37.74
C ILE A 746 46.15 -20.91 -37.15
N ALA A 747 45.10 -20.09 -37.21
CA ALA A 747 43.78 -20.43 -36.70
C ALA A 747 43.13 -21.58 -37.50
N VAL A 748 43.23 -21.54 -38.83
CA VAL A 748 42.69 -22.57 -39.73
C VAL A 748 43.48 -23.87 -39.64
N GLN A 749 44.80 -23.81 -39.48
CA GLN A 749 45.63 -24.99 -39.18
C GLN A 749 45.25 -25.67 -37.87
N SER A 750 44.80 -24.89 -36.87
CA SER A 750 44.36 -25.41 -35.58
C SER A 750 42.94 -25.99 -35.65
N SER A 751 42.07 -25.35 -36.43
CA SER A 751 40.72 -25.83 -36.72
C SER A 751 40.23 -25.28 -38.05
N THR A 752 39.96 -26.18 -39.00
CA THR A 752 39.41 -25.86 -40.33
C THR A 752 38.06 -25.11 -40.26
N SER A 753 37.41 -25.09 -39.09
CA SER A 753 36.17 -24.34 -38.84
C SER A 753 36.30 -22.82 -38.85
N HIS A 754 37.53 -22.27 -38.85
CA HIS A 754 37.79 -20.83 -38.83
C HIS A 754 38.04 -20.22 -40.21
N VAL A 755 37.74 -20.95 -41.29
CA VAL A 755 38.02 -20.51 -42.67
C VAL A 755 37.33 -19.19 -43.05
N CYS A 756 36.19 -18.86 -42.42
CA CYS A 756 35.49 -17.59 -42.60
C CYS A 756 36.36 -16.36 -42.28
N LEU A 757 37.46 -16.50 -41.53
CA LEU A 757 38.39 -15.40 -41.27
C LEU A 757 39.04 -14.88 -42.56
N PHE A 758 39.32 -15.76 -43.55
CA PHE A 758 39.88 -15.33 -44.83
C PHE A 758 38.89 -14.50 -45.63
N THR A 759 37.60 -14.87 -45.60
CA THR A 759 36.54 -14.06 -46.23
C THR A 759 36.38 -12.72 -45.53
N ASP A 760 36.41 -12.69 -44.19
CA ASP A 760 36.35 -11.45 -43.40
C ASP A 760 37.51 -10.50 -43.76
N ILE A 761 38.73 -11.05 -43.92
CA ILE A 761 39.91 -10.28 -44.32
C ILE A 761 39.77 -9.77 -45.76
N LEU A 762 39.36 -10.63 -46.69
CA LEU A 762 39.14 -10.26 -48.09
C LEU A 762 38.16 -9.10 -48.22
N ASP A 763 37.03 -9.14 -47.50
CA ASP A 763 36.05 -8.06 -47.48
C ASP A 763 36.67 -6.73 -47.03
N LYS A 764 37.59 -6.75 -46.07
CA LYS A 764 38.31 -5.53 -45.65
C LYS A 764 39.35 -5.06 -46.65
N TYR A 765 40.07 -5.96 -47.33
CA TYR A 765 40.95 -5.56 -48.45
C TYR A 765 40.16 -4.85 -49.55
N ILE A 766 38.99 -5.39 -49.90
CA ILE A 766 38.05 -4.78 -50.85
C ILE A 766 37.62 -3.39 -50.36
N TYR A 767 37.19 -3.28 -49.10
CA TYR A 767 36.79 -2.00 -48.49
C TYR A 767 37.89 -0.93 -48.56
N TYR A 768 39.13 -1.26 -48.21
CA TYR A 768 40.24 -0.29 -48.23
C TYR A 768 40.66 0.09 -49.65
N TYR A 769 40.56 -0.83 -50.61
CA TYR A 769 40.76 -0.51 -52.03
C TYR A 769 39.66 0.42 -52.56
N GLU A 770 38.41 0.20 -52.16
CA GLU A 770 37.30 1.09 -52.50
C GLU A 770 37.52 2.50 -51.95
N ARG A 771 38.10 2.63 -50.74
CA ARG A 771 38.47 3.91 -50.11
C ARG A 771 39.83 4.47 -50.52
N ASP A 772 40.36 4.04 -51.66
CA ASP A 772 41.58 4.57 -52.29
C ASP A 772 42.85 4.44 -51.43
N ASN A 773 42.99 3.33 -50.69
CA ASN A 773 44.26 2.99 -50.05
C ASN A 773 45.29 2.52 -51.09
N HIS A 774 46.31 3.34 -51.32
CA HIS A 774 47.33 3.12 -52.35
C HIS A 774 48.23 1.89 -52.11
N GLU A 775 48.38 1.43 -50.86
CA GLU A 775 49.15 0.24 -50.52
C GLU A 775 48.39 -1.06 -50.80
N VAL A 776 47.05 -0.99 -50.86
CA VAL A 776 46.22 -2.12 -51.22
C VAL A 776 46.03 -2.11 -52.74
N THR A 777 46.63 -3.08 -53.43
CA THR A 777 46.53 -3.20 -54.89
C THR A 777 45.54 -4.28 -55.32
N VAL A 778 45.08 -4.21 -56.57
CA VAL A 778 44.21 -5.25 -57.17
C VAL A 778 44.88 -6.62 -57.14
N ASP A 779 46.20 -6.69 -57.28
CA ASP A 779 46.96 -7.94 -57.25
C ASP A 779 46.87 -8.63 -55.88
N PHE A 780 46.88 -7.88 -54.77
CA PHE A 780 46.66 -8.44 -53.44
C PHE A 780 45.26 -9.04 -53.31
N ILE A 781 44.23 -8.36 -53.83
CA ILE A 781 42.85 -8.84 -53.82
C ILE A 781 42.71 -10.10 -54.69
N GLN A 782 43.32 -10.12 -55.87
CA GLN A 782 43.31 -11.28 -56.78
C GLN A 782 43.98 -12.50 -56.14
N ASN A 783 45.14 -12.31 -55.52
CA ASN A 783 45.86 -13.39 -54.84
C ASN A 783 45.08 -13.91 -53.62
N LEU A 784 44.48 -13.00 -52.84
CA LEU A 784 43.68 -13.37 -51.68
C LEU A 784 42.36 -14.07 -52.07
N LEU A 785 41.74 -13.68 -53.19
CA LEU A 785 40.57 -14.39 -53.75
C LEU A 785 40.90 -15.83 -54.09
N ALA A 786 42.05 -16.07 -54.73
CA ALA A 786 42.50 -17.42 -55.06
C ALA A 786 42.77 -18.24 -53.78
N LEU A 787 43.43 -17.65 -52.80
CA LEU A 787 43.72 -18.27 -51.49
C LEU A 787 42.43 -18.61 -50.73
N CYS A 788 41.45 -17.70 -50.70
CA CYS A 788 40.15 -17.96 -50.08
C CYS A 788 39.42 -19.12 -50.77
N ALA A 789 39.43 -19.17 -52.11
CA ALA A 789 38.79 -20.25 -52.85
C ALA A 789 39.41 -21.62 -52.53
N GLU A 790 40.73 -21.70 -52.40
CA GLU A 790 41.42 -22.93 -52.02
C GLU A 790 41.04 -23.40 -50.61
N HIS A 791 41.13 -22.50 -49.61
CA HIS A 791 40.81 -22.86 -48.23
C HIS A 791 39.32 -23.17 -48.01
N VAL A 792 38.40 -22.45 -48.66
CA VAL A 792 36.95 -22.72 -48.55
C VAL A 792 36.59 -24.05 -49.19
N ASN A 793 37.17 -24.41 -50.34
CA ASN A 793 36.99 -25.74 -50.94
C ASN A 793 37.51 -26.85 -50.02
N PHE A 794 38.69 -26.67 -49.43
CA PHE A 794 39.27 -27.62 -48.48
C PHE A 794 38.38 -27.78 -47.24
N ALA A 795 37.90 -26.68 -46.66
CA ALA A 795 37.02 -26.70 -45.49
C ALA A 795 35.65 -27.33 -45.75
N LEU A 796 35.11 -27.16 -46.96
CA LEU A 796 33.88 -27.82 -47.40
C LEU A 796 34.06 -29.35 -47.44
N GLN A 797 35.21 -29.82 -47.93
CA GLN A 797 35.53 -31.25 -48.03
C GLN A 797 35.82 -31.90 -46.67
N GLU A 798 36.50 -31.21 -45.75
CA GLU A 798 36.85 -31.76 -44.43
C GLU A 798 35.74 -31.66 -43.38
N VAL A 799 35.06 -30.51 -43.28
CA VAL A 799 34.20 -30.18 -42.13
C VAL A 799 32.76 -29.84 -42.55
N GLY A 800 32.47 -29.74 -43.85
CA GLY A 800 31.13 -29.41 -44.35
C GLY A 800 30.68 -27.99 -44.00
N GLN A 801 31.60 -27.00 -43.98
CA GLN A 801 31.26 -25.61 -43.67
C GLN A 801 30.55 -24.88 -44.83
N GLU A 802 29.24 -25.09 -44.96
CA GLU A 802 28.38 -24.42 -45.96
C GLU A 802 28.30 -22.89 -45.75
N GLU A 803 28.46 -22.41 -44.52
CA GLU A 803 28.35 -20.99 -44.17
C GLU A 803 29.51 -20.15 -44.75
N ALA A 804 30.73 -20.69 -44.72
CA ALA A 804 31.90 -20.07 -45.33
C ALA A 804 31.77 -19.96 -46.86
N LEU A 805 31.22 -21.01 -47.48
CA LEU A 805 30.94 -21.07 -48.90
C LEU A 805 29.92 -20.00 -49.32
N ALA A 806 28.83 -19.89 -48.56
CA ALA A 806 27.79 -18.89 -48.81
C ALA A 806 28.34 -17.46 -48.70
N SER A 807 29.13 -17.18 -47.66
CA SER A 807 29.78 -15.88 -47.46
C SER A 807 30.72 -15.53 -48.62
N PHE A 808 31.61 -16.45 -48.98
CA PHE A 808 32.54 -16.25 -50.10
C PHE A 808 31.83 -16.02 -51.44
N HIS A 809 30.78 -16.79 -51.73
CA HIS A 809 29.96 -16.59 -52.93
C HIS A 809 29.29 -15.22 -52.96
N ASN A 810 28.85 -14.70 -51.82
CA ASN A 810 28.28 -13.36 -51.73
C ASN A 810 29.33 -12.29 -52.01
N THR A 811 30.54 -12.39 -51.45
CA THR A 811 31.66 -11.48 -51.74
C THR A 811 32.05 -11.51 -53.22
N VAL A 812 32.13 -12.70 -53.84
CA VAL A 812 32.43 -12.84 -55.28
C VAL A 812 31.31 -12.21 -56.13
N ARG A 813 30.03 -12.39 -55.75
CA ARG A 813 28.89 -11.74 -56.43
C ARG A 813 28.97 -10.22 -56.33
N TYR A 814 29.33 -9.70 -55.15
CA TYR A 814 29.54 -8.27 -54.94
C TYR A 814 30.64 -7.71 -55.86
N LEU A 815 31.79 -8.40 -55.93
CA LEU A 815 32.89 -8.01 -56.81
C LEU A 815 32.52 -8.05 -58.31
N LYS A 816 31.72 -9.02 -58.75
CA LYS A 816 31.21 -9.06 -60.14
C LYS A 816 30.38 -7.81 -60.46
N ARG A 817 29.46 -7.44 -59.57
CA ARG A 817 28.64 -6.22 -59.71
C ARG A 817 29.50 -4.95 -59.68
N LYS A 818 30.52 -4.88 -58.81
CA LYS A 818 31.44 -3.74 -58.75
C LYS A 818 32.29 -3.61 -60.01
N LYS A 819 32.73 -4.73 -60.59
CA LYS A 819 33.45 -4.73 -61.87
C LYS A 819 32.57 -4.26 -63.04
N GLU A 820 31.28 -4.60 -63.05
CA GLU A 820 30.32 -4.13 -64.06
C GLU A 820 30.04 -2.63 -63.95
N THR A 821 30.00 -2.08 -62.73
CA THR A 821 29.66 -0.67 -62.46
C THR A 821 30.87 0.27 -62.48
N GLU A 822 32.02 -0.16 -61.96
CA GLU A 822 33.26 0.62 -61.79
C GLU A 822 34.43 -0.02 -62.54
N GLY A 823 34.19 -0.54 -63.74
CA GLY A 823 35.14 -1.39 -64.48
C GLY A 823 36.53 -0.79 -64.68
N ALA A 824 36.68 0.54 -64.72
CA ALA A 824 37.97 1.21 -64.86
C ALA A 824 38.90 1.00 -63.64
N LYS A 825 38.36 0.98 -62.42
CA LYS A 825 39.08 0.82 -61.14
C LYS A 825 39.41 -0.65 -60.84
N TRP A 826 38.60 -1.58 -61.34
CA TRP A 826 38.73 -3.03 -61.10
C TRP A 826 39.30 -3.80 -62.30
N ARG A 827 39.92 -3.11 -63.27
CA ARG A 827 40.41 -3.70 -64.54
C ARG A 827 41.41 -4.85 -64.36
N GLY A 828 42.24 -4.80 -63.32
CA GLY A 828 43.25 -5.82 -63.02
C GLY A 828 42.70 -7.14 -62.48
N LEU A 829 41.40 -7.20 -62.15
CA LEU A 829 40.81 -8.37 -61.48
C LEU A 829 40.27 -9.35 -62.53
N THR A 830 40.88 -10.53 -62.64
CA THR A 830 40.64 -11.53 -63.71
C THR A 830 40.09 -12.85 -63.17
N GLY A 831 39.43 -13.66 -64.00
CA GLY A 831 39.03 -15.02 -63.59
C GLY A 831 37.84 -15.14 -62.62
N LEU A 832 37.12 -14.06 -62.29
CA LEU A 832 35.93 -14.10 -61.40
C LEU A 832 34.83 -15.09 -61.82
N ASN A 833 34.73 -15.41 -63.11
CA ASN A 833 33.75 -16.37 -63.64
C ASN A 833 34.25 -17.83 -63.60
N GLU A 834 35.54 -18.02 -63.33
CA GLU A 834 36.22 -19.32 -63.28
C GLU A 834 36.37 -19.85 -61.85
N ILE A 835 36.16 -19.00 -60.84
CA ILE A 835 36.09 -19.40 -59.42
C ILE A 835 34.84 -20.27 -59.23
N LYS A 836 34.98 -21.57 -59.47
CA LYS A 836 34.00 -22.61 -59.16
C LYS A 836 34.38 -23.26 -57.84
N VAL A 837 33.64 -22.94 -56.79
CA VAL A 837 33.72 -23.70 -55.54
C VAL A 837 32.73 -24.86 -55.71
N SER A 838 33.24 -26.09 -55.77
CA SER A 838 32.45 -27.26 -56.17
C SER A 838 31.50 -27.66 -55.05
N THR A 839 30.20 -27.43 -55.22
CA THR A 839 29.16 -28.12 -54.47
C THR A 839 28.98 -29.51 -55.08
N SER A 840 29.70 -30.50 -54.56
CA SER A 840 29.35 -31.91 -54.78
C SER A 840 28.19 -32.29 -53.87
#